data_AF-A0A9P3GFT3-F1
#
_entry.id   AF-A0A9P3GFT3-F1
#
_cell.length_a   1.000
_cell.length_b   1.000
_cell.length_c   1.000
_cell.angle_alpha   90.00
_cell.angle_beta   90.00
_cell.angle_gamma   90.00
#
_symmetry.space_group_name_H-M   'P 1'
#
loop_
_entity.id
_entity.type
_entity.pdbx_description
1 polymer ?
#
loop_
_entity_poly.entity_id
_entity_poly.type
_entity_poly.pdbx_seq_one_letter_code
_entity_poly.pdbx_strand_id
1 'polypeptide(L)'
;MPRTDNSLRQLDAALSSLSDPNERAAELVSFLARLDIADPPATRAHRATGGNTAGAPSLSGLPFDEHGLNRLVVRHGISPSVYCTALGRQDGRPEVILDEAPCAFVNPATRDECLKAGSRVCGGCRLVKYCSKRCQKKHWQLHARDCKDPIRSQDWQPAWVEPDGVRVPLFATGLVGMHPLSHGLPLWGRNPAMDILNLPADVAATNPDINLAFIASGDLRNVVRTVNGLPADYAGKLTILLNDEDDYITARNIILLQLLANILDKRKAADVALHFWYSAFIPEEYHTEILAVTSALATGGTARVSTKLGARAQLESEISQDMRMLCLATILCTDLYGTADAADELTSVRFHPLRHDLHHHRYVRCEPAHRLALLKYRRCGLVLPFGAHNARFNTPNRFLFSPDGRWLQSDTADPLDCWDIEEVVASGKAHGTTREDLYGCLYFHVSDQLRAFADRLARYDVSFTISTADPTELAPLIRLGMLADIGVPATIRFDRIDAASFADRNREGAADVLGAWGRFLRNDTQATLLAQFVDWPMFAEGGFPAGEALDEATREAFAAGRIPVPNPRELRDPRAHRDAFAKMIAYSDVPCAVHDGSAAFDQHLEKQGLSAALRRAGLQRRTEHIIVPHRHCARLGAAPSALPEFTDEESWYLQSNIGSATWTERCIEVCRAGPEDTPAAAGPTTSDEGSCRIA
;
A
#
# COMPACT_ATOMS: atom_id res chain seq x y z
N MET A 1 0.52 54.55 -1.48
CA MET A 1 0.18 53.31 -2.21
C MET A 1 0.19 53.52 -3.73
N PRO A 2 1.36 53.51 -4.41
CA PRO A 2 1.39 53.17 -5.84
C PRO A 2 2.51 52.19 -6.26
N ARG A 3 3.27 51.61 -5.31
CA ARG A 3 4.42 50.72 -5.62
C ARG A 3 4.05 49.23 -5.78
N THR A 4 2.85 48.82 -5.37
CA THR A 4 2.50 47.41 -5.13
C THR A 4 1.94 46.68 -6.37
N ASP A 5 1.30 47.39 -7.30
CA ASP A 5 0.67 46.81 -8.50
C ASP A 5 1.63 46.71 -9.72
N ASN A 6 2.77 47.41 -9.66
CA ASN A 6 3.74 47.42 -10.76
C ASN A 6 4.62 46.16 -10.79
N SER A 7 4.95 45.60 -9.62
CA SER A 7 5.83 44.42 -9.50
C SER A 7 5.16 43.14 -10.04
N LEU A 8 3.86 42.94 -9.77
CA LEU A 8 3.12 41.80 -10.32
C LEU A 8 2.94 41.91 -11.84
N ARG A 9 2.76 43.11 -12.40
CA ARG A 9 2.72 43.31 -13.86
C ARG A 9 4.07 43.06 -14.54
N GLN A 10 5.18 43.40 -13.88
CA GLN A 10 6.53 43.12 -14.37
C GLN A 10 6.82 41.61 -14.35
N LEU A 11 6.47 40.93 -13.26
CA LEU A 11 6.57 39.47 -13.18
C LEU A 11 5.71 38.82 -14.27
N ASP A 12 4.47 39.30 -14.46
CA ASP A 12 3.58 38.77 -15.47
C ASP A 12 4.15 38.89 -16.89
N ALA A 13 4.69 40.06 -17.25
CA ALA A 13 5.34 40.28 -18.53
C ALA A 13 6.58 39.38 -18.72
N ALA A 14 7.37 39.18 -17.65
CA ALA A 14 8.53 38.29 -17.69
C ALA A 14 8.12 36.83 -17.91
N LEU A 15 7.14 36.33 -17.16
CA LEU A 15 6.63 34.96 -17.32
C LEU A 15 5.98 34.72 -18.69
N SER A 16 5.25 35.71 -19.20
CA SER A 16 4.66 35.69 -20.56
C SER A 16 5.71 35.64 -21.68
N SER A 17 6.93 36.12 -21.44
CA SER A 17 8.01 36.12 -22.44
C SER A 17 8.75 34.77 -22.53
N LEU A 18 8.52 33.87 -21.58
CA LEU A 18 9.20 32.57 -21.49
C LEU A 18 8.28 31.49 -22.07
N SER A 19 8.83 30.64 -22.93
CA SER A 19 8.09 29.51 -23.53
C SER A 19 8.20 28.22 -22.73
N ASP A 20 9.24 28.09 -21.90
CA ASP A 20 9.51 26.89 -21.10
C ASP A 20 8.97 27.03 -19.66
N PRO A 21 8.19 26.04 -19.17
CA PRO A 21 7.70 26.03 -17.79
C PRO A 21 8.82 26.08 -16.73
N ASN A 22 10.01 25.52 -16.99
CA ASN A 22 11.11 25.55 -16.01
C ASN A 22 11.76 26.94 -15.94
N GLU A 23 11.89 27.63 -17.08
CA GLU A 23 12.34 29.02 -17.10
C GLU A 23 11.36 29.93 -16.35
N ARG A 24 10.05 29.71 -16.51
CA ARG A 24 9.01 30.45 -15.76
C ARG A 24 9.11 30.21 -14.25
N ALA A 25 9.30 28.96 -13.84
CA ALA A 25 9.52 28.60 -12.44
C ALA A 25 10.79 29.27 -11.87
N ALA A 26 11.90 29.24 -12.61
CA ALA A 26 13.16 29.86 -12.20
C ALA A 26 13.06 31.40 -12.10
N GLU A 27 12.36 32.06 -13.03
CA GLU A 27 12.14 33.51 -12.98
C GLU A 27 11.24 33.91 -11.80
N LEU A 28 10.20 33.12 -11.49
CA LEU A 28 9.39 33.34 -10.29
C LEU A 28 10.22 33.25 -9.01
N VAL A 29 11.05 32.22 -8.87
CA VAL A 29 11.95 32.05 -7.72
C VAL A 29 12.93 33.23 -7.62
N SER A 30 13.52 33.63 -8.75
CA SER A 30 14.43 34.79 -8.79
C SER A 30 13.72 36.09 -8.42
N PHE A 31 12.48 36.28 -8.86
CA PHE A 31 11.68 37.45 -8.53
C PHE A 31 11.38 37.54 -7.04
N LEU A 32 10.98 36.43 -6.42
CA LEU A 32 10.66 36.36 -4.99
C LEU A 32 11.91 36.54 -4.12
N ALA A 33 13.05 35.97 -4.52
CA ALA A 33 14.33 36.15 -3.82
C ALA A 33 14.83 37.61 -3.81
N ARG A 34 14.38 38.45 -4.76
CA ARG A 34 14.69 39.89 -4.81
C ARG A 34 13.85 40.72 -3.83
N LEU A 35 12.83 40.13 -3.19
CA LEU A 35 11.99 40.82 -2.22
C LEU A 35 12.57 40.66 -0.81
N ASP A 36 12.91 41.79 -0.19
CA ASP A 36 13.54 41.83 1.14
C ASP A 36 12.49 41.56 2.24
N ILE A 37 12.17 40.28 2.49
CA ILE A 37 11.20 39.86 3.51
C ILE A 37 11.95 39.64 4.84
N ALA A 38 11.62 40.37 5.89
CA ALA A 38 12.25 40.21 7.21
C ALA A 38 11.83 38.90 7.89
N ASP A 39 12.78 38.19 8.54
CA ASP A 39 12.48 36.98 9.31
C ASP A 39 11.67 37.32 10.58
N PRO A 40 10.62 36.53 10.92
CA PRO A 40 9.96 36.68 12.20
C PRO A 40 10.88 36.23 13.37
N PRO A 41 10.80 36.89 14.54
CA PRO A 41 11.71 36.63 15.65
C PRO A 41 11.46 35.26 16.30
N ALA A 42 12.55 34.51 16.54
CA ALA A 42 12.52 33.23 17.23
C ALA A 42 12.22 33.39 18.73
N THR A 43 11.13 32.78 19.21
CA THR A 43 10.84 32.65 20.66
C THR A 43 11.30 31.30 21.22
N ARG A 44 11.69 31.32 22.50
CA ARG A 44 12.44 30.28 23.25
C ARG A 44 11.63 29.00 23.62
N ALA A 45 12.36 27.87 23.76
CA ALA A 45 12.14 26.68 24.63
C ALA A 45 11.23 25.53 24.10
N HIS A 46 11.69 24.27 23.97
CA HIS A 46 11.90 23.13 24.93
C HIS A 46 10.66 22.26 25.30
N ARG A 47 10.60 20.98 24.82
CA ARG A 47 10.65 19.68 25.58
C ARG A 47 10.12 18.51 24.71
N ALA A 48 10.71 17.32 24.91
CA ALA A 48 10.54 16.12 24.09
C ALA A 48 9.47 15.14 24.63
N THR A 49 8.21 15.29 24.17
CA THR A 49 7.15 14.27 24.20
C THR A 49 5.98 14.77 23.36
N GLY A 50 5.65 14.07 22.26
CA GLY A 50 4.41 14.31 21.50
C GLY A 50 4.39 15.62 20.74
N GLY A 51 3.74 15.62 19.58
CA GLY A 51 3.72 16.76 18.66
C GLY A 51 3.36 18.08 19.33
N ASN A 52 4.00 19.17 18.91
CA ASN A 52 3.44 20.51 19.03
C ASN A 52 4.13 21.50 18.07
N THR A 53 3.28 21.95 17.14
CA THR A 53 3.05 23.33 16.71
C THR A 53 4.24 24.21 16.34
N ALA A 54 4.40 24.38 15.03
CA ALA A 54 4.42 25.73 14.48
C ALA A 54 3.03 25.96 13.87
N GLY A 55 2.35 27.05 14.23
CA GLY A 55 1.26 27.55 13.38
C GLY A 55 1.85 27.90 12.02
N ALA A 56 1.05 27.77 10.96
CA ALA A 56 1.45 28.17 9.61
C ALA A 56 2.11 29.56 9.66
N PRO A 57 3.23 29.79 8.94
CA PRO A 57 3.85 31.11 8.91
C PRO A 57 2.81 32.11 8.42
N SER A 58 2.44 33.08 9.28
CA SER A 58 1.63 34.21 8.84
C SER A 58 2.47 35.02 7.84
N LEU A 59 2.05 35.05 6.57
CA LEU A 59 2.67 35.77 5.46
C LEU A 59 2.38 37.29 5.49
N SER A 60 2.17 37.85 6.68
CA SER A 60 1.93 39.29 6.88
C SER A 60 3.23 40.09 6.68
N GLY A 61 3.67 40.23 5.43
CA GLY A 61 4.90 40.97 5.09
C GLY A 61 5.19 41.18 3.59
N LEU A 62 4.42 40.60 2.67
CA LEU A 62 4.63 40.80 1.23
C LEU A 62 4.16 42.18 0.76
N PRO A 63 4.88 42.84 -0.17
CA PRO A 63 4.52 44.17 -0.67
C PRO A 63 3.38 44.16 -1.72
N PHE A 64 2.66 43.05 -1.93
CA PHE A 64 1.60 42.92 -2.93
C PHE A 64 0.51 41.90 -2.52
N ASP A 65 -0.62 41.92 -3.23
CA ASP A 65 -1.78 41.03 -3.01
C ASP A 65 -1.46 39.56 -3.30
N GLU A 66 -1.60 38.71 -2.28
CA GLU A 66 -1.35 37.27 -2.31
C GLU A 66 -2.26 36.55 -3.32
N HIS A 67 -3.53 36.95 -3.41
CA HIS A 67 -4.46 36.42 -4.41
C HIS A 67 -4.05 36.81 -5.84
N GLY A 68 -3.41 37.97 -6.01
CA GLY A 68 -2.84 38.42 -7.28
C GLY A 68 -1.70 37.53 -7.78
N LEU A 69 -0.78 37.15 -6.89
CA LEU A 69 0.35 36.29 -7.24
C LEU A 69 -0.09 34.84 -7.51
N ASN A 70 -0.98 34.27 -6.69
CA ASN A 70 -1.53 32.93 -6.92
C ASN A 70 -2.24 32.83 -8.29
N ARG A 71 -3.00 33.86 -8.69
CA ARG A 71 -3.60 33.91 -10.03
C ARG A 71 -2.55 33.88 -11.15
N LEU A 72 -1.40 34.54 -10.99
CA LEU A 72 -0.32 34.53 -11.98
C LEU A 72 0.38 33.17 -12.07
N VAL A 73 0.67 32.54 -10.92
CA VAL A 73 1.31 31.20 -10.84
C VAL A 73 0.46 30.16 -11.57
N VAL A 74 -0.84 30.10 -11.28
CA VAL A 74 -1.79 29.20 -11.94
C VAL A 74 -1.90 29.51 -13.43
N ARG A 75 -2.01 30.80 -13.80
CA ARG A 75 -2.15 31.21 -15.21
C ARG A 75 -0.96 30.81 -16.08
N HIS A 76 0.24 30.80 -15.51
CA HIS A 76 1.47 30.48 -16.24
C HIS A 76 1.87 29.00 -16.17
N GLY A 77 1.04 28.16 -15.54
CA GLY A 77 1.27 26.72 -15.40
C GLY A 77 2.44 26.38 -14.47
N ILE A 78 2.77 27.27 -13.54
CA ILE A 78 3.84 27.05 -12.56
C ILE A 78 3.23 26.30 -11.37
N SER A 79 3.88 25.23 -10.90
CA SER A 79 3.41 24.51 -9.72
C SER A 79 3.36 25.46 -8.50
N PRO A 80 2.26 25.48 -7.72
CA PRO A 80 2.19 26.19 -6.45
C PRO A 80 3.31 25.80 -5.47
N SER A 81 3.93 24.62 -5.62
CA SER A 81 5.07 24.20 -4.80
C SER A 81 6.31 25.07 -5.04
N VAL A 82 6.58 25.51 -6.27
CA VAL A 82 7.70 26.41 -6.60
C VAL A 82 7.55 27.76 -5.87
N TYR A 83 6.31 28.23 -5.74
CA TYR A 83 5.95 29.45 -5.02
C TYR A 83 6.13 29.28 -3.50
N CYS A 84 5.64 28.18 -2.92
CA CYS A 84 5.81 27.86 -1.50
C CYS A 84 7.29 27.64 -1.13
N THR A 85 8.08 27.00 -1.99
CA THR A 85 9.53 26.81 -1.82
C THR A 85 10.31 28.14 -1.89
N ALA A 86 9.83 29.11 -2.68
CA ALA A 86 10.47 30.41 -2.82
C ALA A 86 10.14 31.38 -1.66
N LEU A 87 8.91 31.32 -1.11
CA LEU A 87 8.49 32.14 0.03
C LEU A 87 8.87 31.54 1.39
N GLY A 88 8.90 30.20 1.47
CA GLY A 88 9.45 29.48 2.61
C GLY A 88 10.96 29.62 2.59
N ARG A 89 11.49 30.71 3.15
CA ARG A 89 12.93 30.89 3.37
C ARG A 89 13.52 29.58 3.86
N GLN A 90 14.45 29.11 3.06
CA GLN A 90 15.22 27.92 3.29
C GLN A 90 15.81 27.93 4.70
N ASP A 91 15.63 26.85 5.45
CA ASP A 91 16.60 26.49 6.48
C ASP A 91 17.97 26.10 5.84
N GLY A 92 18.13 26.24 4.52
CA GLY A 92 19.33 25.91 3.75
C GLY A 92 19.71 24.43 3.83
N ARG A 93 18.84 23.60 4.43
CA ARG A 93 19.07 22.18 4.65
C ARG A 93 18.53 21.41 3.47
N PRO A 94 19.33 20.49 2.88
CA PRO A 94 18.87 19.69 1.76
C PRO A 94 17.57 18.94 2.13
N GLU A 95 16.73 18.75 1.13
CA GLU A 95 15.63 17.79 1.13
C GLU A 95 16.25 16.41 1.40
N VAL A 96 16.00 15.81 2.57
CA VAL A 96 16.73 14.61 3.01
C VAL A 96 16.00 13.37 2.48
N ILE A 97 15.97 13.24 1.16
CA ILE A 97 15.60 11.99 0.49
C ILE A 97 16.76 11.02 0.70
N LEU A 98 16.48 9.87 1.31
CA LEU A 98 17.52 8.94 1.73
C LEU A 98 17.86 7.96 0.59
N ASP A 99 19.15 7.85 0.29
CA ASP A 99 19.68 6.74 -0.53
C ASP A 99 20.33 5.64 0.31
N GLU A 100 20.66 5.95 1.56
CA GLU A 100 21.30 4.99 2.48
C GLU A 100 20.82 5.26 3.90
N ALA A 101 20.95 4.26 4.77
CA ALA A 101 20.62 4.37 6.18
C ALA A 101 21.38 5.55 6.84
N PRO A 102 20.67 6.57 7.38
CA PRO A 102 21.31 7.78 7.88
C PRO A 102 22.00 7.57 9.23
N CYS A 103 22.88 8.51 9.59
CA CYS A 103 23.36 8.62 10.96
C CYS A 103 22.25 9.15 11.87
N ALA A 104 21.91 8.40 12.91
CA ALA A 104 20.80 8.72 13.81
C ALA A 104 21.02 9.90 14.75
N PHE A 105 22.15 10.62 14.66
CA PHE A 105 22.37 11.77 15.54
C PHE A 105 21.51 12.96 15.13
N VAL A 106 20.54 13.25 15.98
CA VAL A 106 19.77 14.49 16.03
C VAL A 106 19.81 15.07 17.44
N ASN A 107 19.79 16.40 17.54
CA ASN A 107 19.42 17.14 18.73
C ASN A 107 18.27 18.09 18.39
N PRO A 108 17.01 17.73 18.69
CA PRO A 108 15.85 18.57 18.38
C PRO A 108 15.90 19.94 19.07
N ALA A 109 16.54 20.05 20.25
CA ALA A 109 16.59 21.30 21.01
C ALA A 109 17.51 22.35 20.36
N THR A 110 18.59 21.92 19.70
CA THR A 110 19.51 22.80 18.98
C THR A 110 19.30 22.76 17.47
N ARG A 111 18.38 21.92 16.99
CA ARG A 111 18.21 21.55 15.57
C ARG A 111 19.51 21.03 14.94
N ASP A 112 20.44 20.49 15.72
CA ASP A 112 21.65 19.89 15.16
C ASP A 112 21.33 18.50 14.62
N GLU A 113 21.83 18.17 13.45
CA GLU A 113 21.71 16.83 12.87
C GLU A 113 22.98 16.44 12.13
N CYS A 114 23.17 15.14 11.92
CA CYS A 114 24.25 14.62 11.09
C CYS A 114 23.70 13.99 9.82
N LEU A 115 23.89 14.66 8.69
CA LEU A 115 23.45 14.22 7.36
C LEU A 115 24.31 13.11 6.73
N LYS A 116 25.34 12.62 7.43
CA LYS A 116 26.19 11.52 6.92
C LYS A 116 25.46 10.18 7.01
N ALA A 117 25.78 9.26 6.10
CA ALA A 117 25.39 7.86 6.22
C ALA A 117 25.89 7.23 7.54
N GLY A 118 25.07 6.33 8.09
CA GLY A 118 25.38 5.57 9.29
C GLY A 118 26.21 4.34 8.95
N SER A 119 27.39 4.20 9.55
CA SER A 119 28.28 3.04 9.32
C SER A 119 28.38 2.10 10.53
N ARG A 120 28.02 2.56 11.72
CA ARG A 120 28.17 1.81 12.98
C ARG A 120 26.81 1.52 13.60
N VAL A 121 26.41 0.26 13.60
CA VAL A 121 25.15 -0.21 14.19
C VAL A 121 25.20 -0.06 15.72
N CYS A 122 24.09 0.35 16.33
CA CYS A 122 23.93 0.35 17.78
C CYS A 122 24.00 -1.08 18.31
N GLY A 123 25.00 -1.39 19.14
CA GLY A 123 25.16 -2.75 19.70
C GLY A 123 24.04 -3.20 20.64
N GLY A 124 23.18 -2.29 21.09
CA GLY A 124 22.03 -2.59 21.95
C GLY A 124 20.79 -2.98 21.14
N CYS A 125 20.25 -2.05 20.35
CA CYS A 125 18.99 -2.27 19.61
C CYS A 125 19.14 -2.75 18.18
N ARG A 126 20.31 -2.52 17.57
CA ARG A 126 20.58 -2.72 16.15
C ARG A 126 19.73 -1.90 15.17
N LEU A 127 18.66 -1.25 15.63
CA LEU A 127 17.75 -0.41 14.84
C LEU A 127 18.35 0.91 14.31
N VAL A 128 19.41 1.44 14.93
CA VAL A 128 19.99 2.73 14.50
C VAL A 128 21.47 2.60 14.17
N LYS A 129 21.93 3.44 13.24
CA LYS A 129 23.34 3.54 12.85
C LYS A 129 23.90 4.92 13.13
N TYR A 130 25.21 5.01 13.35
CA TYR A 130 25.93 6.25 13.54
C TYR A 130 27.14 6.33 12.61
N CYS A 131 27.45 7.51 12.09
CA CYS A 131 28.68 7.71 11.31
C CYS A 131 29.94 7.64 12.20
N SER A 132 29.81 7.88 13.51
CA SER A 132 30.93 7.92 14.45
C SER A 132 30.51 7.64 15.90
N LYS A 133 31.47 7.22 16.74
CA LYS A 133 31.26 7.11 18.21
C LYS A 133 30.87 8.45 18.85
N ARG A 134 31.31 9.59 18.28
CA ARG A 134 30.95 10.93 18.76
C ARG A 134 29.46 11.19 18.60
N CYS A 135 28.91 10.91 17.41
CA CYS A 135 27.48 11.02 17.13
C CYS A 135 26.65 10.12 18.03
N GLN A 136 27.08 8.86 18.22
CA GLN A 136 26.42 7.94 19.16
C GLN A 136 26.38 8.48 20.59
N LYS A 137 27.53 8.94 21.14
CA LYS A 137 27.60 9.47 22.50
C LYS A 137 26.71 10.70 22.69
N LYS A 138 26.68 11.60 21.70
CA LYS A 138 25.80 12.78 21.74
C LYS A 138 24.32 12.41 21.67
N HIS A 139 23.95 11.44 20.82
CA HIS A 139 22.55 11.02 20.66
C HIS A 139 22.04 10.18 21.84
N TRP A 140 22.94 9.55 22.60
CA TRP A 140 22.58 8.54 23.61
C TRP A 140 21.53 9.00 24.62
N GLN A 141 21.53 10.27 25.03
CA GLN A 141 20.53 10.79 25.98
C GLN A 141 19.10 10.68 25.45
N LEU A 142 18.90 10.80 24.14
CA LEU A 142 17.60 10.62 23.49
C LEU A 142 17.37 9.14 23.18
N HIS A 143 18.33 8.51 22.49
CA HIS A 143 18.19 7.13 22.02
C HIS A 143 18.08 6.09 23.13
N ALA A 144 18.64 6.33 24.32
CA ALA A 144 18.60 5.38 25.43
C ALA A 144 17.16 4.99 25.83
N ARG A 145 16.18 5.89 25.62
CA ARG A 145 14.76 5.64 25.89
C ARG A 145 14.22 4.53 24.99
N ASP A 146 14.44 4.66 23.68
CA ASP A 146 14.04 3.63 22.71
C ASP A 146 14.88 2.36 22.89
N CYS A 147 16.20 2.51 23.00
CA CYS A 147 17.11 1.37 23.13
C CYS A 147 16.82 0.51 24.37
N LYS A 148 16.27 1.10 25.44
CA LYS A 148 15.90 0.41 26.68
C LYS A 148 14.38 0.34 26.90
N ASP A 149 13.57 0.56 25.86
CA ASP A 149 12.11 0.49 25.97
C ASP A 149 11.71 -0.90 26.52
N PRO A 150 10.81 -1.00 27.51
CA PRO A 150 10.38 -2.26 28.10
C PRO A 150 9.89 -3.30 27.08
N ILE A 151 9.37 -2.87 25.92
CA ILE A 151 8.97 -3.76 24.82
C ILE A 151 10.14 -4.65 24.34
N ARG A 152 11.38 -4.21 24.55
CA ARG A 152 12.60 -4.93 24.19
C ARG A 152 13.08 -5.91 25.25
N SER A 153 12.42 -6.00 26.40
CA SER A 153 12.79 -7.00 27.41
C SER A 153 12.66 -8.40 26.81
N GLN A 154 13.60 -9.30 27.11
CA GLN A 154 13.46 -10.71 26.75
C GLN A 154 12.29 -11.35 27.50
N ASP A 155 12.03 -10.85 28.71
CA ASP A 155 10.94 -11.28 29.60
C ASP A 155 9.65 -10.48 29.36
N TRP A 156 9.53 -9.76 28.24
CA TRP A 156 8.29 -9.06 27.90
C TRP A 156 7.15 -10.06 27.71
N GLN A 157 5.99 -9.74 28.28
CA GLN A 157 4.79 -10.58 28.21
C GLN A 157 3.61 -9.83 27.57
N PRO A 158 2.73 -10.53 26.85
CA PRO A 158 1.54 -9.95 26.27
C PRO A 158 0.48 -9.64 27.35
N ALA A 159 -0.55 -8.88 26.97
CA ALA A 159 -1.52 -8.29 27.92
C ALA A 159 -2.47 -9.31 28.54
N TRP A 160 -2.54 -10.53 27.99
CA TRP A 160 -3.35 -11.62 28.52
C TRP A 160 -2.59 -12.51 29.52
N VAL A 161 -1.33 -12.18 29.84
CA VAL A 161 -0.57 -12.76 30.96
C VAL A 161 -0.76 -11.88 32.18
N GLU A 162 -1.44 -12.40 33.19
CA GLU A 162 -1.77 -11.70 34.43
C GLU A 162 -1.02 -12.35 35.62
N PRO A 163 -0.85 -11.62 36.75
CA PRO A 163 -0.12 -12.15 37.91
C PRO A 163 -0.69 -13.47 38.46
N ASP A 164 -1.99 -13.68 38.33
CA ASP A 164 -2.77 -14.82 38.81
C ASP A 164 -3.08 -15.88 37.74
N GLY A 165 -2.86 -15.60 36.44
CA GLY A 165 -3.15 -16.57 35.39
C GLY A 165 -2.94 -16.09 33.96
N VAL A 166 -3.46 -16.86 33.00
CA VAL A 166 -3.54 -16.49 31.58
C VAL A 166 -5.02 -16.35 31.25
N ARG A 167 -5.47 -15.14 30.90
CA ARG A 167 -6.85 -14.92 30.47
C ARG A 167 -7.02 -15.25 28.99
N VAL A 168 -8.25 -15.50 28.56
CA VAL A 168 -8.58 -15.66 27.14
C VAL A 168 -8.43 -14.30 26.45
N PRO A 169 -7.56 -14.15 25.44
CA PRO A 169 -7.40 -12.88 24.74
C PRO A 169 -8.55 -12.64 23.75
N LEU A 170 -8.81 -11.37 23.42
CA LEU A 170 -9.92 -10.98 22.53
C LEU A 170 -9.87 -11.66 21.16
N PHE A 171 -8.69 -11.88 20.59
CA PHE A 171 -8.57 -12.55 19.28
C PHE A 171 -8.97 -14.02 19.31
N ALA A 172 -8.98 -14.66 20.47
CA ALA A 172 -9.42 -16.04 20.63
C ALA A 172 -10.94 -16.18 20.82
N THR A 173 -11.69 -15.08 20.96
CA THR A 173 -13.14 -15.13 21.22
C THR A 173 -14.00 -15.03 19.96
N GLY A 174 -13.40 -14.77 18.80
CA GLY A 174 -14.13 -14.51 17.55
C GLY A 174 -14.79 -13.12 17.47
N LEU A 175 -14.67 -12.29 18.52
CA LEU A 175 -15.32 -10.97 18.58
C LEU A 175 -14.51 -9.84 17.92
N VAL A 176 -13.27 -10.10 17.49
CA VAL A 176 -12.39 -9.05 16.91
C VAL A 176 -13.06 -8.37 15.72
N GLY A 177 -13.61 -9.14 14.79
CA GLY A 177 -14.23 -8.63 13.56
C GLY A 177 -15.52 -7.83 13.78
N MET A 178 -16.07 -7.80 15.00
CA MET A 178 -17.29 -7.05 15.33
C MET A 178 -17.00 -5.62 15.84
N HIS A 179 -15.74 -5.32 16.17
CA HIS A 179 -15.37 -4.01 16.70
C HIS A 179 -15.27 -2.97 15.57
N PRO A 180 -15.82 -1.76 15.71
CA PRO A 180 -15.78 -0.73 14.65
C PRO A 180 -14.37 -0.45 14.10
N LEU A 181 -13.35 -0.42 14.97
CA LEU A 181 -11.95 -0.21 14.58
C LEU A 181 -11.33 -1.34 13.74
N SER A 182 -11.97 -2.51 13.63
CA SER A 182 -11.55 -3.57 12.73
C SER A 182 -11.90 -3.27 11.27
N HIS A 183 -12.74 -2.28 11.03
CA HIS A 183 -13.18 -1.86 9.70
C HIS A 183 -12.51 -0.55 9.29
N GLY A 184 -12.52 -0.27 8.00
CA GLY A 184 -11.96 0.93 7.40
C GLY A 184 -11.82 0.73 5.89
N LEU A 185 -11.42 1.79 5.20
CA LEU A 185 -11.09 1.72 3.78
C LEU A 185 -9.83 0.87 3.58
N PRO A 186 -9.81 -0.07 2.63
CA PRO A 186 -8.65 -0.91 2.34
C PRO A 186 -7.59 -0.16 1.52
N LEU A 187 -7.10 0.97 2.04
CA LEU A 187 -6.16 1.86 1.33
C LEU A 187 -4.77 1.23 1.12
N TRP A 188 -4.47 0.19 1.90
CA TRP A 188 -3.32 -0.69 1.77
C TRP A 188 -3.85 -2.11 1.66
N GLY A 189 -3.45 -2.85 0.63
CA GLY A 189 -3.96 -4.20 0.51
C GLY A 189 -3.34 -5.15 1.55
N ARG A 190 -3.91 -6.36 1.64
CA ARG A 190 -3.61 -7.34 2.71
C ARG A 190 -2.65 -8.48 2.34
N ASN A 191 -2.03 -8.43 1.16
CA ASN A 191 -1.19 -9.49 0.61
C ASN A 191 0.02 -8.87 -0.09
N PRO A 192 1.17 -9.55 -0.18
CA PRO A 192 2.31 -9.06 -0.95
C PRO A 192 1.96 -8.74 -2.41
N ALA A 193 2.57 -7.68 -2.95
CA ALA A 193 2.39 -7.27 -4.33
C ALA A 193 2.73 -8.40 -5.32
N MET A 194 1.84 -8.64 -6.28
CA MET A 194 2.01 -9.68 -7.29
C MET A 194 2.35 -9.09 -8.64
N ASP A 195 3.25 -9.76 -9.36
CA ASP A 195 3.37 -9.57 -10.81
C ASP A 195 2.29 -10.42 -11.48
N ILE A 196 1.20 -9.78 -11.93
CA ILE A 196 0.08 -10.50 -12.56
C ILE A 196 0.37 -10.89 -14.01
N LEU A 197 1.47 -10.40 -14.58
CA LEU A 197 1.92 -10.79 -15.90
C LEU A 197 2.77 -12.06 -15.83
N ASN A 198 3.77 -12.02 -14.94
CA ASN A 198 4.80 -13.05 -14.75
C ASN A 198 5.26 -13.62 -16.10
N LEU A 199 5.64 -12.72 -17.01
CA LEU A 199 5.88 -13.08 -18.41
C LEU A 199 7.14 -13.95 -18.55
N PRO A 200 7.03 -15.10 -19.24
CA PRO A 200 8.21 -15.86 -19.65
C PRO A 200 9.17 -14.99 -20.47
N ALA A 201 10.47 -15.20 -20.27
CA ALA A 201 11.52 -14.37 -20.89
C ALA A 201 11.47 -14.35 -22.42
N ASP A 202 11.09 -15.47 -23.04
CA ASP A 202 10.92 -15.61 -24.49
C ASP A 202 9.73 -14.79 -25.02
N VAL A 203 8.60 -14.79 -24.31
CA VAL A 203 7.44 -13.96 -24.66
C VAL A 203 7.76 -12.48 -24.46
N ALA A 204 8.42 -12.15 -23.35
CA ALA A 204 8.80 -10.78 -23.03
C ALA A 204 9.73 -10.18 -24.11
N ALA A 205 10.62 -10.98 -24.70
CA ALA A 205 11.51 -10.55 -25.79
C ALA A 205 10.75 -10.13 -27.07
N THR A 206 9.51 -10.60 -27.27
CA THR A 206 8.70 -10.22 -28.44
C THR A 206 8.08 -8.83 -28.33
N ASN A 207 8.18 -8.17 -27.17
CA ASN A 207 7.63 -6.84 -26.92
C ASN A 207 6.14 -6.70 -27.31
N PRO A 208 5.25 -7.60 -26.85
CA PRO A 208 3.86 -7.61 -27.29
C PRO A 208 3.09 -6.42 -26.69
N ASP A 209 2.03 -6.01 -27.37
CA ASP A 209 1.02 -5.13 -26.77
C ASP A 209 0.22 -5.93 -25.73
N ILE A 210 0.05 -5.33 -24.55
CA ILE A 210 -0.52 -5.96 -23.37
C ILE A 210 -1.69 -5.13 -22.83
N ASN A 211 -2.81 -5.78 -22.57
CA ASN A 211 -3.97 -5.20 -21.93
C ASN A 211 -4.20 -5.84 -20.56
N LEU A 212 -4.19 -5.03 -19.50
CA LEU A 212 -4.42 -5.43 -18.12
C LEU A 212 -5.71 -4.80 -17.59
N ALA A 213 -6.47 -5.53 -16.79
CA ALA A 213 -7.56 -5.00 -15.98
C ALA A 213 -7.35 -5.35 -14.51
N PHE A 214 -7.37 -4.34 -13.65
CA PHE A 214 -7.44 -4.51 -12.19
C PHE A 214 -8.82 -4.02 -11.78
N ILE A 215 -9.76 -4.95 -11.61
CA ILE A 215 -11.19 -4.61 -11.57
C ILE A 215 -11.67 -4.22 -10.16
N ALA A 216 -10.88 -4.52 -9.13
CA ALA A 216 -11.11 -4.18 -7.73
C ALA A 216 -9.78 -3.81 -7.06
N SER A 217 -9.12 -2.78 -7.58
CA SER A 217 -7.75 -2.40 -7.21
C SER A 217 -7.73 -1.41 -6.04
N GLY A 218 -7.67 -1.93 -4.82
CA GLY A 218 -7.59 -1.10 -3.61
C GLY A 218 -6.37 -0.18 -3.52
N ASP A 219 -5.25 -0.56 -4.15
CA ASP A 219 -4.05 0.27 -4.28
C ASP A 219 -3.26 -0.07 -5.56
N LEU A 220 -2.12 0.61 -5.79
CA LEU A 220 -1.30 0.45 -7.00
C LEU A 220 -0.20 -0.63 -6.89
N ARG A 221 -0.08 -1.41 -5.81
CA ARG A 221 1.11 -2.25 -5.60
C ARG A 221 1.27 -3.34 -6.67
N ASN A 222 0.18 -3.98 -7.09
CA ASN A 222 0.20 -5.00 -8.13
C ASN A 222 0.52 -4.35 -9.48
N VAL A 223 0.03 -3.14 -9.73
CA VAL A 223 0.36 -2.33 -10.92
C VAL A 223 1.85 -2.02 -10.94
N VAL A 224 2.39 -1.49 -9.85
CA VAL A 224 3.82 -1.15 -9.71
C VAL A 224 4.67 -2.40 -9.92
N ARG A 225 4.37 -3.50 -9.22
CA ARG A 225 5.12 -4.77 -9.33
C ARG A 225 5.07 -5.34 -10.75
N THR A 226 3.89 -5.37 -11.36
CA THR A 226 3.67 -5.91 -12.72
C THR A 226 4.40 -5.05 -13.77
N VAL A 227 4.24 -3.73 -13.71
CA VAL A 227 4.92 -2.82 -14.63
C VAL A 227 6.42 -2.88 -14.43
N ASN A 228 6.92 -3.03 -13.20
CA ASN A 228 8.33 -3.22 -12.88
C ASN A 228 8.88 -4.60 -13.28
N GLY A 229 8.03 -5.61 -13.48
CA GLY A 229 8.41 -6.94 -13.96
C GLY A 229 8.76 -7.00 -15.46
N LEU A 230 8.31 -6.01 -16.25
CA LEU A 230 8.59 -5.96 -17.69
C LEU A 230 10.10 -5.78 -18.02
N PRO A 231 10.55 -6.18 -19.22
CA PRO A 231 11.92 -5.89 -19.68
C PRO A 231 12.23 -4.39 -19.74
N ALA A 232 13.46 -4.00 -19.43
CA ALA A 232 13.87 -2.59 -19.41
C ALA A 232 13.69 -1.89 -20.78
N ASP A 233 13.79 -2.67 -21.86
CA ASP A 233 13.63 -2.27 -23.26
C ASP A 233 12.23 -2.53 -23.82
N TYR A 234 11.23 -2.77 -22.95
CA TYR A 234 9.85 -2.99 -23.36
C TYR A 234 9.35 -1.87 -24.29
N ALA A 235 8.97 -2.25 -25.50
CA ALA A 235 8.60 -1.36 -26.60
C ALA A 235 7.13 -1.46 -27.02
N GLY A 236 6.42 -2.49 -26.53
CA GLY A 236 4.99 -2.67 -26.77
C GLY A 236 4.14 -1.62 -26.05
N LYS A 237 2.88 -1.54 -26.42
CA LYS A 237 1.89 -0.69 -25.73
C LYS A 237 1.26 -1.43 -24.56
N LEU A 238 1.23 -0.77 -23.41
CA LEU A 238 0.57 -1.26 -22.22
C LEU A 238 -0.74 -0.49 -21.97
N THR A 239 -1.89 -1.17 -22.04
CA THR A 239 -3.19 -0.61 -21.68
C THR A 239 -3.60 -1.14 -20.31
N ILE A 240 -3.88 -0.26 -19.36
CA ILE A 240 -4.23 -0.63 -17.99
C ILE A 240 -5.57 -0.01 -17.62
N LEU A 241 -6.58 -0.85 -17.40
CA LEU A 241 -7.83 -0.45 -16.76
C LEU A 241 -7.70 -0.67 -15.25
N LEU A 242 -7.85 0.39 -14.46
CA LEU A 242 -7.98 0.34 -13.00
C LEU A 242 -9.41 0.69 -12.61
N ASN A 243 -9.97 -0.07 -11.68
CA ASN A 243 -11.29 0.20 -11.15
C ASN A 243 -11.35 -0.09 -9.65
N ASP A 244 -12.02 0.79 -8.92
CA ASP A 244 -12.43 0.57 -7.53
C ASP A 244 -13.73 1.33 -7.29
N GLU A 245 -14.66 0.77 -6.52
CA GLU A 245 -15.97 1.38 -6.25
C GLU A 245 -15.86 2.65 -5.37
N ASP A 246 -14.76 2.81 -4.63
CA ASP A 246 -14.58 3.89 -3.67
C ASP A 246 -13.82 5.10 -4.26
N ASP A 247 -14.42 6.29 -4.14
CA ASP A 247 -13.84 7.54 -4.63
C ASP A 247 -12.54 7.92 -3.91
N TYR A 248 -12.33 7.58 -2.63
CA TYR A 248 -11.06 7.82 -1.95
C TYR A 248 -9.94 6.99 -2.56
N ILE A 249 -10.20 5.69 -2.76
CA ILE A 249 -9.22 4.76 -3.34
C ILE A 249 -8.85 5.25 -4.74
N THR A 250 -9.86 5.54 -5.54
CA THR A 250 -9.66 5.97 -6.92
C THR A 250 -8.94 7.31 -7.02
N ALA A 251 -9.31 8.30 -6.19
CA ALA A 251 -8.61 9.58 -6.13
C ALA A 251 -7.15 9.41 -5.69
N ARG A 252 -6.87 8.55 -4.70
CA ARG A 252 -5.50 8.24 -4.25
C ARG A 252 -4.65 7.63 -5.37
N ASN A 253 -5.21 6.68 -6.12
CA ASN A 253 -4.52 6.04 -7.25
C ASN A 253 -4.20 7.06 -8.36
N ILE A 254 -5.15 7.96 -8.69
CA ILE A 254 -4.93 9.06 -9.64
C ILE A 254 -3.82 9.99 -9.14
N ILE A 255 -3.84 10.38 -7.86
CA ILE A 255 -2.84 11.28 -7.26
C ILE A 255 -1.46 10.63 -7.26
N LEU A 256 -1.34 9.36 -6.87
CA LEU A 256 -0.07 8.62 -6.88
C LEU A 256 0.57 8.62 -8.27
N LEU A 257 -0.21 8.28 -9.32
CA LEU A 257 0.27 8.28 -10.70
C LEU A 257 0.76 9.67 -11.12
N GLN A 258 0.00 10.71 -10.79
CA GLN A 258 0.37 12.09 -11.13
C GLN A 258 1.61 12.58 -10.37
N LEU A 259 1.76 12.24 -9.08
CA LEU A 259 2.95 12.59 -8.31
C LEU A 259 4.21 11.93 -8.89
N LEU A 260 4.13 10.64 -9.23
CA LEU A 260 5.24 9.88 -9.80
C LEU A 260 5.63 10.35 -11.21
N ALA A 261 4.67 10.87 -11.96
CA ALA A 261 4.87 11.34 -13.33
C ALA A 261 5.33 12.80 -13.44
N ASN A 262 4.76 13.69 -12.62
CA ASN A 262 4.84 15.13 -12.85
C ASN A 262 5.89 15.83 -11.97
N ILE A 263 6.40 15.16 -10.93
CA ILE A 263 7.55 15.66 -10.17
C ILE A 263 8.84 15.32 -10.95
N LEU A 264 9.54 16.36 -11.40
CA LEU A 264 10.72 16.28 -12.27
C LEU A 264 11.84 15.40 -11.70
N ASP A 265 12.17 15.59 -10.41
CA ASP A 265 13.14 14.74 -9.74
C ASP A 265 12.47 13.44 -9.30
N LYS A 266 12.77 12.34 -10.00
CA LYS A 266 12.22 11.01 -9.71
C LYS A 266 12.54 10.50 -8.31
N ARG A 267 13.65 10.95 -7.70
CA ARG A 267 13.97 10.62 -6.31
C ARG A 267 12.98 11.29 -5.38
N LYS A 268 12.68 12.58 -5.61
CA LYS A 268 11.64 13.32 -4.88
C LYS A 268 10.25 12.76 -5.16
N ALA A 269 9.93 12.46 -6.42
CA ALA A 269 8.64 11.90 -6.82
C ALA A 269 8.32 10.61 -6.05
N ALA A 270 9.31 9.69 -5.99
CA ALA A 270 9.19 8.44 -5.25
C ALA A 270 9.05 8.67 -3.73
N ASP A 271 9.79 9.62 -3.16
CA ASP A 271 9.73 9.92 -1.73
C ASP A 271 8.37 10.55 -1.32
N VAL A 272 7.89 11.52 -2.10
CA VAL A 272 6.57 12.14 -1.93
C VAL A 272 5.47 11.07 -2.05
N ALA A 273 5.52 10.24 -3.10
CA ALA A 273 4.54 9.18 -3.32
C ALA A 273 4.57 8.12 -2.20
N LEU A 274 5.75 7.71 -1.72
CA LEU A 274 5.89 6.76 -0.60
C LEU A 274 5.21 7.29 0.66
N HIS A 275 5.50 8.54 1.01
CA HIS A 275 4.95 9.15 2.22
C HIS A 275 3.46 9.46 2.08
N PHE A 276 3.00 9.89 0.90
CA PHE A 276 1.58 9.99 0.58
C PHE A 276 0.86 8.64 0.70
N TRP A 277 1.50 7.56 0.27
CA TRP A 277 0.90 6.23 0.31
C TRP A 277 0.79 5.71 1.75
N TYR A 278 1.89 5.74 2.51
CA TYR A 278 2.04 4.93 3.72
C TYR A 278 2.31 5.69 5.02
N SER A 279 2.59 7.00 4.98
CA SER A 279 2.88 7.77 6.20
C SER A 279 1.70 8.63 6.65
N ALA A 280 1.32 8.51 7.92
CA ALA A 280 0.22 9.26 8.54
C ALA A 280 0.50 10.77 8.60
N PHE A 281 1.77 11.16 8.72
CA PHE A 281 2.19 12.54 8.60
C PHE A 281 3.21 12.65 7.48
N ILE A 282 3.28 13.83 6.88
CA ILE A 282 4.15 14.17 5.76
C ILE A 282 4.79 15.54 6.00
N PRO A 283 5.91 15.86 5.33
CA PRO A 283 6.43 17.21 5.26
C PRO A 283 5.45 18.17 4.57
N GLU A 284 5.44 19.42 5.04
CA GLU A 284 4.64 20.50 4.44
C GLU A 284 4.93 20.70 2.95
N GLU A 285 6.20 20.53 2.55
CA GLU A 285 6.62 20.56 1.15
C GLU A 285 5.88 19.49 0.32
N TYR A 286 5.69 18.30 0.88
CA TYR A 286 5.02 17.19 0.20
C TYR A 286 3.52 17.41 0.18
N HIS A 287 2.96 17.98 1.27
CA HIS A 287 1.57 18.38 1.32
C HIS A 287 1.22 19.37 0.21
N THR A 288 2.11 20.32 -0.08
CA THR A 288 1.92 21.29 -1.17
C THR A 288 1.86 20.61 -2.55
N GLU A 289 2.74 19.64 -2.81
CA GLU A 289 2.73 18.86 -4.07
C GLU A 289 1.43 18.06 -4.22
N ILE A 290 0.98 17.42 -3.14
CA ILE A 290 -0.29 16.67 -3.12
C ILE A 290 -1.47 17.61 -3.37
N LEU A 291 -1.51 18.76 -2.68
CA LEU A 291 -2.59 19.75 -2.82
C LEU A 291 -2.71 20.29 -4.24
N ALA A 292 -1.60 20.46 -4.97
CA ALA A 292 -1.65 20.91 -6.36
C ALA A 292 -2.43 19.92 -7.25
N VAL A 293 -2.14 18.62 -7.10
CA VAL A 293 -2.84 17.56 -7.83
C VAL A 293 -4.30 17.45 -7.36
N THR A 294 -4.55 17.44 -6.06
CA THR A 294 -5.91 17.37 -5.49
C THR A 294 -6.76 18.56 -5.92
N SER A 295 -6.20 19.76 -6.01
CA SER A 295 -6.90 20.97 -6.47
C SER A 295 -7.33 20.86 -7.92
N ALA A 296 -6.51 20.27 -8.79
CA ALA A 296 -6.87 20.03 -10.18
C ALA A 296 -8.07 19.07 -10.30
N LEU A 297 -8.13 18.03 -9.45
CA LEU A 297 -9.27 17.12 -9.39
C LEU A 297 -10.53 17.81 -8.86
N ALA A 298 -10.40 18.60 -7.79
CA ALA A 298 -11.52 19.30 -7.17
C ALA A 298 -12.14 20.37 -8.09
N THR A 299 -11.32 21.14 -8.79
CA THR A 299 -11.74 22.35 -9.53
C THR A 299 -11.83 22.19 -11.04
N GLY A 300 -11.47 21.02 -11.57
CA GLY A 300 -11.52 20.75 -13.01
C GLY A 300 -12.90 21.04 -13.62
N GLY A 301 -12.94 21.79 -14.72
CA GLY A 301 -14.19 22.20 -15.37
C GLY A 301 -14.90 21.10 -16.18
N THR A 302 -14.21 19.99 -16.45
CA THR A 302 -14.72 18.86 -17.26
C THR A 302 -14.90 17.63 -16.39
N ALA A 303 -16.00 16.89 -16.58
CA ALA A 303 -16.25 15.61 -15.91
C ALA A 303 -15.14 14.55 -16.14
N ARG A 304 -14.24 14.79 -17.10
CA ARG A 304 -13.14 13.93 -17.48
C ARG A 304 -11.80 14.59 -17.19
N VAL A 305 -10.84 13.79 -16.70
CA VAL A 305 -9.44 14.15 -16.57
C VAL A 305 -8.64 13.38 -17.61
N SER A 306 -7.86 14.12 -18.40
CA SER A 306 -6.87 13.59 -19.34
C SER A 306 -5.53 14.23 -19.00
N THR A 307 -4.59 13.42 -18.53
CA THR A 307 -3.29 13.88 -18.04
C THR A 307 -2.17 13.09 -18.70
N LYS A 308 -1.14 13.79 -19.19
CA LYS A 308 0.11 13.14 -19.61
C LYS A 308 0.89 12.71 -18.38
N LEU A 309 1.28 11.44 -18.33
CA LEU A 309 2.16 10.89 -17.29
C LEU A 309 3.62 10.77 -17.75
N GLY A 310 3.87 10.99 -19.04
CA GLY A 310 5.19 10.91 -19.66
C GLY A 310 5.11 11.28 -21.13
N ALA A 311 6.20 11.05 -21.87
CA ALA A 311 6.22 11.33 -23.31
C ALA A 311 5.20 10.46 -24.09
N ARG A 312 5.03 9.21 -23.64
CA ARG A 312 4.10 8.21 -24.21
C ARG A 312 3.18 7.57 -23.17
N ALA A 313 3.18 8.09 -21.95
CA ALA A 313 2.30 7.63 -20.90
C ALA A 313 1.16 8.63 -20.67
N GLN A 314 -0.06 8.13 -20.53
CA GLN A 314 -1.26 8.94 -20.35
C GLN A 314 -2.22 8.31 -19.34
N LEU A 315 -3.04 9.17 -18.73
CA LEU A 315 -4.11 8.83 -17.81
C LEU A 315 -5.41 9.45 -18.30
N GLU A 316 -6.44 8.62 -18.41
CA GLU A 316 -7.82 9.01 -18.66
C GLU A 316 -8.69 8.55 -17.49
N SER A 317 -9.56 9.41 -16.99
CA SER A 317 -10.50 9.05 -15.93
C SER A 317 -11.74 9.94 -15.94
N GLU A 318 -12.88 9.35 -15.61
CA GLU A 318 -14.07 10.11 -15.26
C GLU A 318 -14.03 10.47 -13.78
N ILE A 319 -14.20 11.75 -13.47
CA ILE A 319 -14.20 12.28 -12.12
C ILE A 319 -15.65 12.55 -11.73
N SER A 320 -16.20 11.67 -10.89
CA SER A 320 -17.53 11.78 -10.30
C SER A 320 -17.68 13.10 -9.53
N GLN A 321 -18.92 13.55 -9.35
CA GLN A 321 -19.16 14.74 -8.52
C GLN A 321 -18.79 14.48 -7.05
N ASP A 322 -18.98 13.26 -6.57
CA ASP A 322 -18.62 12.84 -5.21
C ASP A 322 -17.10 12.88 -5.00
N MET A 323 -16.31 12.40 -5.97
CA MET A 323 -14.84 12.54 -5.93
C MET A 323 -14.37 14.00 -5.90
N ARG A 324 -15.04 14.90 -6.65
CA ARG A 324 -14.72 16.35 -6.60
C ARG A 324 -15.01 16.93 -5.24
N MET A 325 -16.18 16.62 -4.69
CA MET A 325 -16.59 17.09 -3.37
C MET A 325 -15.67 16.54 -2.29
N LEU A 326 -15.24 15.29 -2.42
CA LEU A 326 -14.22 14.69 -1.57
C LEU A 326 -12.90 15.47 -1.66
N CYS A 327 -12.35 15.66 -2.87
CA CYS A 327 -11.10 16.40 -3.06
C CYS A 327 -11.20 17.83 -2.51
N LEU A 328 -12.33 18.50 -2.73
CA LEU A 328 -12.60 19.83 -2.18
C LEU A 328 -12.64 19.81 -0.65
N ALA A 329 -13.34 18.86 -0.04
CA ALA A 329 -13.40 18.71 1.41
C ALA A 329 -12.01 18.45 2.00
N THR A 330 -11.18 17.64 1.33
CA THR A 330 -9.80 17.36 1.72
C THR A 330 -8.90 18.60 1.65
N ILE A 331 -9.15 19.53 0.73
CA ILE A 331 -8.43 20.81 0.66
C ILE A 331 -8.88 21.75 1.80
N LEU A 332 -10.19 21.83 2.03
CA LEU A 332 -10.79 22.75 2.99
C LEU A 332 -10.66 22.29 4.45
N CYS A 333 -10.33 21.03 4.71
CA CYS A 333 -10.27 20.49 6.08
C CYS A 333 -9.07 20.97 6.90
N THR A 334 -8.17 21.78 6.32
CA THR A 334 -7.04 22.38 7.03
C THR A 334 -7.48 23.19 8.25
N ASP A 335 -8.65 23.83 8.18
CA ASP A 335 -9.24 24.58 9.29
C ASP A 335 -10.07 23.71 10.26
N LEU A 336 -10.37 22.46 9.89
CA LEU A 336 -11.21 21.56 10.69
C LEU A 336 -10.41 20.77 11.73
N TYR A 337 -9.20 20.34 11.37
CA TYR A 337 -8.33 19.61 12.29
C TYR A 337 -6.85 19.81 11.95
N GLY A 338 -6.04 19.98 12.99
CA GLY A 338 -4.59 20.17 12.87
C GLY A 338 -3.81 18.88 13.10
N THR A 339 -2.48 19.02 13.17
CA THR A 339 -1.55 17.93 13.45
C THR A 339 -1.80 17.28 14.82
N ALA A 340 -2.17 18.07 15.82
CA ALA A 340 -2.44 17.56 17.17
C ALA A 340 -3.68 16.66 17.17
N ASP A 341 -4.79 17.11 16.56
CA ASP A 341 -6.03 16.34 16.48
C ASP A 341 -5.83 15.02 15.74
N ALA A 342 -5.11 15.05 14.60
CA ALA A 342 -4.78 13.83 13.85
C ALA A 342 -3.88 12.87 14.64
N ALA A 343 -2.94 13.39 15.45
CA ALA A 343 -2.09 12.58 16.30
C ALA A 343 -2.87 11.94 17.46
N ASP A 344 -3.83 12.69 18.03
CA ASP A 344 -4.72 12.19 19.07
C ASP A 344 -5.66 11.11 18.51
N GLU A 345 -6.22 11.30 17.31
CA GLU A 345 -7.02 10.27 16.63
C GLU A 345 -6.19 9.03 16.32
N LEU A 346 -5.00 9.19 15.73
CA LEU A 346 -4.11 8.06 15.45
C LEU A 346 -3.80 7.28 16.73
N THR A 347 -3.59 7.99 17.84
CA THR A 347 -3.37 7.38 19.15
C THR A 347 -4.62 6.68 19.68
N SER A 348 -5.80 7.29 19.53
CA SER A 348 -7.09 6.77 20.00
C SER A 348 -7.40 5.43 19.32
N VAL A 349 -7.19 5.35 18.00
CA VAL A 349 -7.43 4.15 17.20
C VAL A 349 -6.35 3.11 17.46
N ARG A 350 -5.07 3.50 17.30
CA ARG A 350 -3.99 2.52 17.36
C ARG A 350 -3.70 2.05 18.77
N PHE A 351 -4.01 2.79 19.83
CA PHE A 351 -3.77 2.38 21.22
C PHE A 351 -5.05 2.20 22.03
N HIS A 352 -6.17 1.91 21.35
CA HIS A 352 -7.43 1.64 22.03
C HIS A 352 -7.27 0.48 23.04
N PRO A 353 -7.69 0.63 24.31
CA PRO A 353 -7.43 -0.35 25.36
C PRO A 353 -7.99 -1.75 25.05
N LEU A 354 -9.16 -1.82 24.41
CA LEU A 354 -9.78 -3.10 24.00
C LEU A 354 -9.01 -3.82 22.88
N ARG A 355 -8.03 -3.16 22.26
CA ARG A 355 -7.29 -3.70 21.11
C ARG A 355 -5.90 -4.19 21.49
N HIS A 356 -5.47 -4.02 22.75
CA HIS A 356 -4.14 -4.42 23.23
C HIS A 356 -3.78 -5.86 22.89
N ASP A 357 -4.72 -6.80 23.04
CA ASP A 357 -4.48 -8.21 22.74
C ASP A 357 -4.12 -8.44 21.28
N LEU A 358 -4.77 -7.74 20.35
CA LEU A 358 -4.53 -7.90 18.93
C LEU A 358 -3.13 -7.43 18.54
N HIS A 359 -2.67 -6.32 19.11
CA HIS A 359 -1.31 -5.85 18.86
C HIS A 359 -0.25 -6.70 19.57
N HIS A 360 -0.54 -7.16 20.78
CA HIS A 360 0.36 -8.03 21.53
C HIS A 360 0.45 -9.43 20.91
N HIS A 361 -0.58 -9.88 20.18
CA HIS A 361 -0.56 -11.08 19.34
C HIS A 361 0.53 -11.00 18.27
N ARG A 362 0.68 -9.84 17.60
CA ARG A 362 1.80 -9.61 16.68
C ARG A 362 3.15 -9.59 17.40
N TYR A 363 3.23 -8.92 18.56
CA TYR A 363 4.51 -8.71 19.25
C TYR A 363 5.08 -9.93 19.96
N VAL A 364 4.25 -10.82 20.48
CA VAL A 364 4.71 -11.95 21.30
C VAL A 364 5.58 -12.94 20.52
N ARG A 365 5.35 -13.05 19.21
CA ARG A 365 6.15 -13.88 18.28
C ARG A 365 7.43 -13.18 17.79
N CYS A 366 7.56 -11.88 18.05
CA CYS A 366 8.65 -11.07 17.53
C CYS A 366 9.87 -11.05 18.46
N GLU A 367 11.06 -10.98 17.86
CA GLU A 367 12.28 -10.61 18.56
C GLU A 367 12.16 -9.20 19.17
N PRO A 368 12.93 -8.92 20.24
CA PRO A 368 12.90 -7.62 20.91
C PRO A 368 13.04 -6.39 20.02
N ALA A 369 13.92 -6.43 19.01
CA ALA A 369 14.14 -5.28 18.14
C ALA A 369 12.97 -5.07 17.17
N HIS A 370 12.40 -6.16 16.63
CA HIS A 370 11.20 -6.09 15.78
C HIS A 370 9.97 -5.60 16.55
N ARG A 371 9.78 -6.03 17.80
CA ARG A 371 8.70 -5.45 18.63
C ARG A 371 8.82 -3.93 18.74
N LEU A 372 10.04 -3.41 18.94
CA LEU A 372 10.26 -1.97 19.00
C LEU A 372 10.05 -1.29 17.65
N ALA A 373 10.46 -1.90 16.53
CA ALA A 373 10.21 -1.35 15.19
C ALA A 373 8.70 -1.22 14.92
N LEU A 374 7.94 -2.30 15.15
CA LEU A 374 6.47 -2.32 15.04
C LEU A 374 5.82 -1.30 15.99
N LEU A 375 6.26 -1.22 17.24
CA LEU A 375 5.74 -0.26 18.21
C LEU A 375 6.03 1.19 17.78
N LYS A 376 7.22 1.47 17.23
CA LYS A 376 7.58 2.81 16.75
C LYS A 376 6.67 3.25 15.62
N TYR A 377 6.47 2.39 14.62
CA TYR A 377 5.52 2.68 13.53
C TYR A 377 4.09 2.85 14.06
N ARG A 378 3.64 1.99 14.98
CA ARG A 378 2.31 2.16 15.59
C ARG A 378 2.16 3.51 16.30
N ARG A 379 3.20 4.00 16.97
CA ARG A 379 3.24 5.30 17.68
C ARG A 379 3.19 6.51 16.76
N CYS A 380 3.86 6.50 15.61
CA CYS A 380 3.99 7.70 14.76
C CYS A 380 3.40 7.58 13.35
N GLY A 381 3.12 6.37 12.88
CA GLY A 381 2.62 6.09 11.54
C GLY A 381 3.56 6.51 10.42
N LEU A 382 4.88 6.46 10.62
CA LEU A 382 5.87 6.92 9.62
C LEU A 382 6.65 5.75 9.05
N VAL A 383 6.67 5.63 7.73
CA VAL A 383 7.57 4.70 7.03
C VAL A 383 8.90 5.41 6.80
N LEU A 384 9.82 5.24 7.76
CA LEU A 384 11.16 5.82 7.76
C LEU A 384 12.13 4.86 8.44
N PRO A 385 13.43 4.90 8.11
CA PRO A 385 14.45 4.26 8.93
C PRO A 385 14.35 4.71 10.38
N PHE A 386 14.53 3.80 11.34
CA PHE A 386 14.34 4.08 12.77
C PHE A 386 15.23 5.25 13.25
N GLY A 387 16.42 5.37 12.66
CA GLY A 387 17.36 6.46 12.93
C GLY A 387 17.14 7.74 12.12
N ALA A 388 16.20 7.77 11.19
CA ALA A 388 15.94 8.93 10.36
C ALA A 388 15.31 10.07 11.15
N HIS A 389 15.60 11.29 10.69
CA HIS A 389 15.02 12.49 11.27
C HIS A 389 13.54 12.61 10.86
N ASN A 390 12.66 12.85 11.84
CA ASN A 390 11.23 12.92 11.57
C ASN A 390 10.59 14.28 11.93
N ALA A 391 11.34 15.28 12.41
CA ALA A 391 10.72 16.52 12.87
C ALA A 391 10.07 17.36 11.75
N ARG A 392 10.37 17.05 10.48
CA ARG A 392 9.70 17.64 9.31
C ARG A 392 8.35 16.98 9.01
N PHE A 393 8.03 15.81 9.57
CA PHE A 393 6.77 15.11 9.34
C PHE A 393 5.71 15.66 10.29
N ASN A 394 5.23 16.86 9.97
CA ASN A 394 4.42 17.69 10.85
C ASN A 394 3.04 18.06 10.26
N THR A 395 2.70 17.55 9.08
CA THR A 395 1.41 17.81 8.42
C THR A 395 0.65 16.50 8.25
N PRO A 396 -0.64 16.41 8.65
CA PRO A 396 -1.43 15.20 8.47
C PRO A 396 -1.56 14.82 6.99
N ASN A 397 -1.42 13.53 6.70
CA ASN A 397 -1.75 12.99 5.39
C ASN A 397 -3.27 12.93 5.24
N ARG A 398 -3.85 13.94 4.60
CA ARG A 398 -5.31 14.11 4.46
C ARG A 398 -6.00 13.07 3.55
N PHE A 399 -5.26 12.08 3.07
CA PHE A 399 -5.81 10.91 2.38
C PHE A 399 -5.67 9.63 3.20
N LEU A 400 -5.13 9.70 4.41
CA LEU A 400 -5.19 8.64 5.44
C LEU A 400 -6.07 9.04 6.62
N PHE A 401 -6.42 10.33 6.70
CA PHE A 401 -7.44 10.88 7.58
C PHE A 401 -8.59 11.43 6.75
N SER A 402 -9.83 11.24 7.19
CA SER A 402 -11.01 11.84 6.56
C SER A 402 -11.00 13.38 6.66
N PRO A 403 -11.87 14.09 5.93
CA PRO A 403 -12.07 15.53 6.09
C PRO A 403 -12.45 15.96 7.53
N ASP A 404 -13.07 15.09 8.32
CA ASP A 404 -13.37 15.33 9.74
C ASP A 404 -12.27 14.81 10.70
N GLY A 405 -11.13 14.35 10.16
CA GLY A 405 -9.95 14.00 10.93
C GLY A 405 -9.94 12.60 11.54
N ARG A 406 -10.80 11.70 11.07
CA ARG A 406 -10.84 10.28 11.47
C ARG A 406 -9.81 9.46 10.72
N TRP A 407 -9.19 8.49 11.38
CA TRP A 407 -8.32 7.53 10.70
C TRP A 407 -9.16 6.66 9.75
N LEU A 408 -8.76 6.58 8.47
CA LEU A 408 -9.58 5.94 7.42
C LEU A 408 -9.47 4.41 7.38
N GLN A 409 -8.48 3.81 8.03
CA GLN A 409 -8.21 2.37 7.92
C GLN A 409 -8.52 1.63 9.22
N SER A 410 -8.38 0.30 9.22
CA SER A 410 -8.43 -0.47 10.46
C SER A 410 -7.26 -0.12 11.40
N ASP A 411 -7.41 -0.49 12.67
CA ASP A 411 -6.38 -0.32 13.69
C ASP A 411 -5.16 -1.23 13.51
N THR A 412 -5.31 -2.30 12.72
CA THR A 412 -4.23 -3.25 12.40
C THR A 412 -3.56 -3.04 11.05
N ALA A 413 -4.04 -2.09 10.24
CA ALA A 413 -3.48 -1.82 8.93
C ALA A 413 -1.97 -1.54 9.01
N ASP A 414 -1.18 -2.25 8.21
CA ASP A 414 0.27 -2.14 8.17
C ASP A 414 0.79 -2.24 6.72
N PRO A 415 1.56 -1.25 6.24
CA PRO A 415 2.09 -1.27 4.88
C PRO A 415 3.14 -2.38 4.65
N LEU A 416 3.69 -3.00 5.70
CA LEU A 416 4.51 -4.20 5.56
C LEU A 416 3.73 -5.34 4.88
N ASP A 417 2.42 -5.40 5.09
CA ASP A 417 1.56 -6.45 4.56
C ASP A 417 1.37 -6.33 3.02
N CYS A 418 1.79 -5.21 2.43
CA CYS A 418 1.70 -4.96 0.98
C CYS A 418 2.87 -5.52 0.17
N TRP A 419 3.96 -5.94 0.81
CA TRP A 419 5.21 -6.29 0.14
C TRP A 419 5.76 -7.58 0.70
N ASP A 420 6.53 -8.31 -0.12
CA ASP A 420 7.19 -9.52 0.37
C ASP A 420 8.25 -9.12 1.41
N ILE A 421 8.14 -9.69 2.61
CA ILE A 421 8.96 -9.27 3.76
C ILE A 421 10.44 -9.64 3.58
N GLU A 422 10.73 -10.72 2.84
CA GLU A 422 12.11 -11.13 2.55
C GLU A 422 12.75 -10.16 1.55
N GLU A 423 12.02 -9.77 0.50
CA GLU A 423 12.46 -8.74 -0.45
C GLU A 423 12.64 -7.37 0.23
N VAL A 424 11.73 -7.02 1.14
CA VAL A 424 11.81 -5.78 1.94
C VAL A 424 13.10 -5.76 2.75
N VAL A 425 13.38 -6.83 3.52
CA VAL A 425 14.61 -6.94 4.32
C VAL A 425 15.87 -6.95 3.44
N ALA A 426 15.83 -7.63 2.30
CA ALA A 426 16.94 -7.66 1.35
C ALA A 426 17.26 -6.26 0.79
N SER A 427 16.22 -5.53 0.38
CA SER A 427 16.34 -4.15 -0.13
C SER A 427 16.92 -3.23 0.96
N GLY A 428 16.38 -3.30 2.18
CA GLY A 428 16.91 -2.54 3.31
C GLY A 428 18.40 -2.79 3.58
N LYS A 429 18.83 -4.06 3.56
CA LYS A 429 20.25 -4.43 3.70
C LYS A 429 21.11 -3.82 2.59
N ALA A 430 20.64 -3.80 1.35
CA ALA A 430 21.33 -3.19 0.21
C ALA A 430 21.57 -1.68 0.42
N HIS A 431 20.65 -0.99 1.07
CA HIS A 431 20.76 0.43 1.44
C HIS A 431 21.44 0.66 2.81
N GLY A 432 22.08 -0.37 3.36
CA GLY A 432 22.83 -0.29 4.61
C GLY A 432 21.96 -0.25 5.88
N THR A 433 20.67 -0.52 5.79
CA THR A 433 19.79 -0.74 6.96
C THR A 433 20.07 -2.11 7.57
N THR A 434 19.54 -2.38 8.76
CA THR A 434 19.65 -3.69 9.40
C THR A 434 18.32 -4.43 9.29
N ARG A 435 18.34 -5.78 9.34
CA ARG A 435 17.09 -6.58 9.33
C ARG A 435 16.11 -6.16 10.43
N GLU A 436 16.62 -5.67 11.56
CA GLU A 436 15.81 -5.23 12.68
C GLU A 436 14.94 -4.00 12.36
N ASP A 437 15.39 -3.11 11.47
CA ASP A 437 14.70 -1.87 11.14
C ASP A 437 13.71 -2.10 10.00
N LEU A 438 12.61 -2.79 10.32
CA LEU A 438 11.58 -3.23 9.36
C LEU A 438 11.04 -2.09 8.48
N TYR A 439 10.74 -0.93 9.07
CA TYR A 439 10.19 0.22 8.33
C TYR A 439 11.26 1.02 7.60
N GLY A 440 12.52 0.96 8.04
CA GLY A 440 13.65 1.39 7.22
C GLY A 440 13.84 0.52 6.00
N CYS A 441 13.77 -0.81 6.17
CA CYS A 441 13.79 -1.75 5.06
C CYS A 441 12.64 -1.49 4.08
N LEU A 442 11.41 -1.29 4.61
CA LEU A 442 10.24 -0.97 3.80
C LEU A 442 10.40 0.36 3.05
N TYR A 443 10.94 1.39 3.72
CA TYR A 443 11.20 2.69 3.09
C TYR A 443 12.07 2.52 1.84
N PHE A 444 13.20 1.81 1.95
CA PHE A 444 14.11 1.63 0.82
C PHE A 444 13.50 0.74 -0.27
N HIS A 445 12.84 -0.36 0.12
CA HIS A 445 12.16 -1.24 -0.84
C HIS A 445 11.13 -0.48 -1.69
N VAL A 446 10.21 0.24 -1.03
CA VAL A 446 9.16 0.99 -1.73
C VAL A 446 9.76 2.15 -2.53
N SER A 447 10.79 2.84 -2.01
CA SER A 447 11.47 3.90 -2.75
C SER A 447 12.05 3.38 -4.06
N ASP A 448 12.72 2.22 -4.05
CA ASP A 448 13.27 1.60 -5.25
C ASP A 448 12.17 1.19 -6.24
N GLN A 449 11.09 0.56 -5.75
CA GLN A 449 9.95 0.18 -6.59
C GLN A 449 9.31 1.40 -7.27
N LEU A 450 9.12 2.49 -6.53
CA LEU A 450 8.52 3.72 -7.05
C LEU A 450 9.46 4.48 -8.00
N ARG A 451 10.77 4.50 -7.72
CA ARG A 451 11.76 5.08 -8.65
C ARG A 451 11.79 4.31 -9.96
N ALA A 452 11.81 2.98 -9.90
CA ALA A 452 11.77 2.13 -11.10
C ALA A 452 10.48 2.34 -11.90
N PHE A 453 9.35 2.48 -11.21
CA PHE A 453 8.06 2.70 -11.84
C PHE A 453 7.94 4.09 -12.48
N ALA A 454 8.36 5.16 -11.79
CA ALA A 454 8.44 6.51 -12.36
C ALA A 454 9.36 6.55 -13.60
N ASP A 455 10.47 5.80 -13.55
CA ASP A 455 11.36 5.59 -14.69
C ASP A 455 10.64 4.96 -15.90
N ARG A 456 9.77 3.97 -15.65
CA ARG A 456 8.99 3.28 -16.68
C ARG A 456 7.87 4.13 -17.23
N LEU A 457 7.14 4.87 -16.39
CA LEU A 457 6.15 5.86 -16.84
C LEU A 457 6.75 6.88 -17.81
N ALA A 458 8.00 7.31 -17.56
CA ALA A 458 8.68 8.25 -18.45
C ALA A 458 9.05 7.65 -19.83
N ARG A 459 9.25 6.33 -19.92
CA ARG A 459 9.80 5.64 -21.10
C ARG A 459 8.78 4.86 -21.90
N TYR A 460 7.93 4.08 -21.25
CA TYR A 460 7.01 3.14 -21.89
C TYR A 460 5.82 3.85 -22.53
N ASP A 461 5.20 3.17 -23.50
CA ASP A 461 3.90 3.55 -24.04
C ASP A 461 2.82 2.93 -23.15
N VAL A 462 2.23 3.74 -22.26
CA VAL A 462 1.28 3.27 -21.24
C VAL A 462 0.02 4.11 -21.25
N SER A 463 -1.13 3.47 -21.38
CA SER A 463 -2.43 4.13 -21.26
C SER A 463 -3.16 3.61 -20.03
N PHE A 464 -3.31 4.46 -19.03
CA PHE A 464 -4.17 4.20 -17.88
C PHE A 464 -5.58 4.71 -18.15
N THR A 465 -6.57 3.88 -17.87
CA THR A 465 -7.97 4.29 -17.72
C THR A 465 -8.41 3.95 -16.31
N ILE A 466 -8.97 4.92 -15.59
CA ILE A 466 -9.42 4.72 -14.20
C ILE A 466 -10.92 5.02 -14.07
N SER A 467 -11.64 4.08 -13.46
CA SER A 467 -13.10 4.08 -13.27
C SER A 467 -13.46 3.91 -11.79
N THR A 468 -14.63 4.43 -11.39
CA THR A 468 -15.20 4.33 -10.03
C THR A 468 -16.48 3.50 -9.98
N ALA A 469 -16.59 2.48 -10.84
CA ALA A 469 -17.83 1.73 -11.02
C ALA A 469 -17.80 0.45 -10.20
N ASP A 470 -18.97 -0.07 -9.83
CA ASP A 470 -19.05 -1.46 -9.38
C ASP A 470 -18.47 -2.37 -10.50
N PRO A 471 -17.61 -3.34 -10.19
CA PRO A 471 -16.97 -4.16 -11.21
C PRO A 471 -17.96 -4.94 -12.09
N THR A 472 -19.12 -5.35 -11.57
CA THR A 472 -20.15 -6.05 -12.34
C THR A 472 -20.98 -5.11 -13.20
N GLU A 473 -21.11 -3.84 -12.81
CA GLU A 473 -21.73 -2.78 -13.62
C GLU A 473 -20.80 -2.24 -14.70
N LEU A 474 -19.49 -2.20 -14.42
CA LEU A 474 -18.45 -1.76 -15.36
C LEU A 474 -18.41 -2.63 -16.63
N ALA A 475 -18.58 -3.95 -16.47
CA ALA A 475 -18.56 -4.89 -17.59
C ALA A 475 -19.62 -4.58 -18.67
N PRO A 476 -20.91 -4.38 -18.35
CA PRO A 476 -21.92 -3.84 -19.26
C PRO A 476 -21.54 -2.52 -19.92
N LEU A 477 -20.97 -1.55 -19.18
CA LEU A 477 -20.58 -0.24 -19.73
C LEU A 477 -19.52 -0.41 -20.84
N ILE A 478 -18.51 -1.25 -20.61
CA ILE A 478 -17.51 -1.60 -21.63
C ILE A 478 -18.20 -2.23 -22.84
N ARG A 479 -19.07 -3.23 -22.63
CA ARG A 479 -19.77 -3.94 -23.73
C ARG A 479 -20.60 -3.03 -24.61
N LEU A 480 -21.25 -2.03 -24.01
CA LEU A 480 -22.08 -1.06 -24.71
C LEU A 480 -21.23 0.05 -25.38
N GLY A 481 -19.90 0.01 -25.21
CA GLY A 481 -18.98 0.98 -25.79
C GLY A 481 -19.00 2.34 -25.09
N MET A 482 -19.54 2.41 -23.87
CA MET A 482 -19.71 3.66 -23.13
C MET A 482 -18.38 4.24 -22.63
N LEU A 483 -17.31 3.43 -22.59
CA LEU A 483 -15.96 3.84 -22.16
C LEU A 483 -14.97 3.93 -23.33
N ALA A 484 -15.46 3.84 -24.58
CA ALA A 484 -14.61 3.82 -25.76
C ALA A 484 -13.83 5.13 -25.94
N ASP A 485 -14.44 6.25 -25.53
CA ASP A 485 -13.86 7.58 -25.60
C ASP A 485 -12.73 7.79 -24.58
N ILE A 486 -12.73 7.08 -23.45
CA ILE A 486 -11.66 7.09 -22.43
C ILE A 486 -10.66 5.93 -22.60
N GLY A 487 -10.63 5.30 -23.78
CA GLY A 487 -9.61 4.33 -24.15
C GLY A 487 -9.97 2.86 -23.92
N VAL A 488 -11.22 2.56 -23.54
CA VAL A 488 -11.69 1.19 -23.27
C VAL A 488 -12.82 0.83 -24.25
N PRO A 489 -12.49 0.42 -25.50
CA PRO A 489 -13.50 0.08 -26.50
C PRO A 489 -14.22 -1.22 -26.16
N ALA A 490 -15.44 -1.40 -26.66
CA ALA A 490 -16.21 -2.65 -26.50
C ALA A 490 -15.50 -3.91 -27.04
N THR A 491 -14.56 -3.72 -27.95
CA THR A 491 -13.73 -4.78 -28.54
C THR A 491 -12.51 -5.15 -27.69
N ILE A 492 -12.22 -4.42 -26.60
CA ILE A 492 -11.02 -4.67 -25.78
C ILE A 492 -11.03 -6.10 -25.23
N ARG A 493 -9.86 -6.71 -25.22
CA ARG A 493 -9.62 -8.00 -24.58
C ARG A 493 -8.35 -7.92 -23.75
N PHE A 494 -8.38 -8.51 -22.58
CA PHE A 494 -7.31 -8.46 -21.59
C PHE A 494 -6.48 -9.75 -21.62
N ASP A 495 -5.17 -9.56 -21.54
CA ASP A 495 -4.20 -10.63 -21.30
C ASP A 495 -4.28 -11.09 -19.84
N ARG A 496 -4.54 -10.15 -18.92
CA ARG A 496 -4.73 -10.43 -17.49
C ARG A 496 -5.88 -9.62 -16.91
N ILE A 497 -6.68 -10.27 -16.08
CA ILE A 497 -7.71 -9.63 -15.26
C ILE A 497 -7.42 -9.99 -13.80
N ASP A 498 -7.07 -9.02 -12.97
CA ASP A 498 -6.93 -9.18 -11.53
C ASP A 498 -8.22 -8.76 -10.83
N ALA A 499 -8.92 -9.75 -10.26
CA ALA A 499 -10.14 -9.56 -9.48
C ALA A 499 -9.86 -9.34 -7.98
N ALA A 500 -8.59 -9.34 -7.55
CA ALA A 500 -8.22 -9.27 -6.13
C ALA A 500 -9.07 -10.23 -5.28
N SER A 501 -9.59 -9.79 -4.14
CA SER A 501 -10.51 -10.57 -3.29
C SER A 501 -11.99 -10.40 -3.64
N PHE A 502 -12.34 -9.80 -4.80
CA PHE A 502 -13.73 -9.51 -5.16
C PHE A 502 -14.56 -10.78 -5.43
N ALA A 503 -13.88 -11.89 -5.78
CA ALA A 503 -14.51 -13.19 -6.00
C ALA A 503 -14.86 -13.95 -4.70
N ASP A 504 -14.44 -13.48 -3.52
CA ASP A 504 -14.86 -14.09 -2.25
C ASP A 504 -16.39 -13.96 -2.08
N ARG A 505 -16.99 -14.95 -1.39
CA ARG A 505 -18.45 -15.06 -1.20
C ARG A 505 -19.08 -13.85 -0.48
N ASN A 506 -18.35 -13.25 0.46
CA ASN A 506 -18.82 -12.09 1.21
C ASN A 506 -18.69 -10.77 0.44
N ARG A 507 -18.18 -10.82 -0.80
CA ARG A 507 -18.14 -9.72 -1.75
C ARG A 507 -19.16 -10.03 -2.85
N GLU A 508 -18.72 -10.23 -4.09
CA GLU A 508 -19.60 -10.55 -5.21
C GLU A 508 -19.74 -12.06 -5.41
N GLY A 509 -18.63 -12.79 -5.33
CA GLY A 509 -18.58 -14.23 -5.56
C GLY A 509 -18.05 -14.61 -6.95
N ALA A 510 -17.35 -15.74 -6.99
CA ALA A 510 -16.61 -16.17 -8.19
C ALA A 510 -17.49 -16.37 -9.44
N ALA A 511 -18.72 -16.87 -9.27
CA ALA A 511 -19.61 -17.15 -10.40
C ALA A 511 -20.01 -15.87 -11.16
N ASP A 512 -20.32 -14.80 -10.42
CA ASP A 512 -20.77 -13.54 -10.98
C ASP A 512 -19.61 -12.75 -11.59
N VAL A 513 -18.44 -12.75 -10.94
CA VAL A 513 -17.21 -12.21 -11.51
C VAL A 513 -16.87 -12.87 -12.84
N LEU A 514 -16.94 -14.21 -12.92
CA LEU A 514 -16.68 -14.94 -14.17
C LEU A 514 -17.74 -14.64 -15.24
N GLY A 515 -19.01 -14.51 -14.84
CA GLY A 515 -20.10 -14.15 -15.75
C GLY A 515 -19.92 -12.75 -16.37
N ALA A 516 -19.48 -11.78 -15.58
CA ALA A 516 -19.24 -10.41 -16.01
C ALA A 516 -17.94 -10.28 -16.83
N TRP A 517 -16.83 -10.81 -16.32
CA TRP A 517 -15.49 -10.51 -16.82
C TRP A 517 -14.86 -11.58 -17.70
N GLY A 518 -15.32 -12.83 -17.61
CA GLY A 518 -14.74 -13.96 -18.34
C GLY A 518 -14.71 -13.77 -19.86
N ARG A 519 -15.68 -13.04 -20.42
CA ARG A 519 -15.76 -12.73 -21.86
C ARG A 519 -14.69 -11.75 -22.34
N PHE A 520 -14.08 -10.98 -21.45
CA PHE A 520 -13.05 -10.00 -21.80
C PHE A 520 -11.66 -10.60 -21.87
N LEU A 521 -11.44 -11.83 -21.41
CA LEU A 521 -10.16 -12.52 -21.66
C LEU A 521 -9.93 -12.67 -23.17
N ARG A 522 -8.68 -12.47 -23.60
CA ARG A 522 -8.26 -12.78 -24.98
C ARG A 522 -8.60 -14.22 -25.33
N ASN A 523 -8.75 -14.48 -26.63
CA ASN A 523 -9.04 -15.82 -27.14
C ASN A 523 -7.74 -16.62 -27.30
N ASP A 524 -7.02 -16.77 -26.20
CA ASP A 524 -5.82 -17.57 -26.09
C ASP A 524 -5.83 -18.26 -24.71
N THR A 525 -5.12 -19.37 -24.59
CA THR A 525 -5.09 -20.13 -23.33
C THR A 525 -4.18 -19.48 -22.29
N GLN A 526 -3.30 -18.55 -22.68
CA GLN A 526 -2.39 -17.84 -21.79
C GLN A 526 -3.04 -16.67 -21.05
N ALA A 527 -4.19 -16.18 -21.54
CA ALA A 527 -4.97 -15.14 -20.92
C ALA A 527 -5.64 -15.66 -19.66
N THR A 528 -5.46 -14.92 -18.57
CA THR A 528 -5.83 -15.40 -17.23
C THR A 528 -6.62 -14.35 -16.47
N LEU A 529 -7.73 -14.78 -15.88
CA LEU A 529 -8.40 -14.08 -14.79
C LEU A 529 -7.89 -14.68 -13.48
N LEU A 530 -7.31 -13.81 -12.65
CA LEU A 530 -6.79 -14.12 -11.33
C LEU A 530 -7.79 -13.67 -10.27
N ALA A 531 -8.04 -14.53 -9.28
CA ALA A 531 -8.80 -14.16 -8.09
C ALA A 531 -8.16 -14.74 -6.83
N GLN A 532 -8.10 -13.92 -5.78
CA GLN A 532 -7.68 -14.29 -4.43
C GLN A 532 -8.91 -14.55 -3.56
N PHE A 533 -8.76 -15.47 -2.62
CA PHE A 533 -9.78 -15.84 -1.64
C PHE A 533 -9.12 -15.77 -0.27
N VAL A 534 -9.50 -14.78 0.52
CA VAL A 534 -8.93 -14.51 1.84
C VAL A 534 -9.94 -14.78 2.95
N ASP A 535 -11.23 -14.66 2.66
CA ASP A 535 -12.30 -14.84 3.66
C ASP A 535 -13.06 -16.18 3.51
N TRP A 536 -12.79 -16.96 2.45
CA TRP A 536 -13.39 -18.28 2.21
C TRP A 536 -13.41 -19.26 3.41
N PRO A 537 -12.39 -19.30 4.31
CA PRO A 537 -12.37 -20.27 5.40
C PRO A 537 -13.49 -20.05 6.42
N MET A 538 -13.97 -18.81 6.52
CA MET A 538 -15.09 -18.44 7.41
C MET A 538 -16.43 -19.04 6.92
N PHE A 539 -16.49 -19.45 5.66
CA PHE A 539 -17.71 -19.90 4.97
C PHE A 539 -17.63 -21.35 4.48
N ALA A 540 -16.58 -22.09 4.87
CA ALA A 540 -16.32 -23.45 4.42
C ALA A 540 -15.99 -24.38 5.59
N GLU A 541 -16.69 -25.51 5.66
CA GLU A 541 -16.28 -26.61 6.52
C GLU A 541 -14.91 -27.14 6.03
N GLY A 542 -13.95 -27.28 6.93
CA GLY A 542 -12.56 -27.60 6.59
C GLY A 542 -11.73 -26.42 6.07
N GLY A 543 -12.27 -25.19 6.12
CA GLY A 543 -11.50 -23.97 5.83
C GLY A 543 -10.37 -23.72 6.82
N PHE A 544 -10.64 -23.97 8.11
CA PHE A 544 -9.65 -24.08 9.16
C PHE A 544 -9.53 -25.54 9.60
N PRO A 545 -8.33 -26.02 9.99
CA PRO A 545 -8.20 -27.33 10.61
C PRO A 545 -9.02 -27.38 11.91
N ALA A 546 -9.77 -28.45 12.11
CA ALA A 546 -10.60 -28.67 13.30
C ALA A 546 -10.57 -30.16 13.72
N GLY A 547 -10.87 -30.44 14.99
CA GLY A 547 -10.86 -31.80 15.54
C GLY A 547 -9.53 -32.50 15.31
N GLU A 548 -9.56 -33.75 14.84
CA GLU A 548 -8.36 -34.57 14.59
C GLU A 548 -7.38 -33.91 13.61
N ALA A 549 -7.87 -33.18 12.60
CA ALA A 549 -7.01 -32.47 11.65
C ALA A 549 -6.22 -31.33 12.31
N LEU A 550 -6.82 -30.65 13.30
CA LEU A 550 -6.12 -29.63 14.09
C LEU A 550 -5.08 -30.26 15.00
N ASP A 551 -5.40 -31.38 15.63
CA ASP A 551 -4.46 -32.11 16.49
C ASP A 551 -3.25 -32.62 15.69
N GLU A 552 -3.48 -33.14 14.48
CA GLU A 552 -2.41 -33.57 13.57
C GLU A 552 -1.54 -32.39 13.12
N ALA A 553 -2.16 -31.33 12.59
CA ALA A 553 -1.45 -30.14 12.13
C ALA A 553 -0.64 -29.47 13.26
N THR A 554 -1.19 -29.44 14.48
CA THR A 554 -0.49 -28.93 15.65
C THR A 554 0.74 -29.78 15.97
N ARG A 555 0.61 -31.11 15.92
CA ARG A 555 1.72 -32.05 16.18
C ARG A 555 2.82 -31.91 15.13
N GLU A 556 2.45 -31.80 13.86
CA GLU A 556 3.39 -31.57 12.76
C GLU A 556 4.10 -30.22 12.91
N ALA A 557 3.38 -29.16 13.25
CA ALA A 557 3.99 -27.85 13.49
C ALA A 557 4.98 -27.86 14.66
N PHE A 558 4.72 -28.62 15.72
CA PHE A 558 5.71 -28.86 16.79
C PHE A 558 6.92 -29.65 16.30
N ALA A 559 6.70 -30.73 15.56
CA ALA A 559 7.78 -31.58 15.03
C ALA A 559 8.69 -30.80 14.06
N ALA A 560 8.12 -29.86 13.30
CA ALA A 560 8.83 -28.96 12.39
C ALA A 560 9.46 -27.74 13.08
N GLY A 561 9.34 -27.59 14.41
CA GLY A 561 9.89 -26.46 15.16
C GLY A 561 9.18 -25.12 14.90
N ARG A 562 8.01 -25.15 14.25
CA ARG A 562 7.23 -23.95 13.87
C ARG A 562 6.45 -23.36 15.05
N ILE A 563 6.14 -24.19 16.04
CA ILE A 563 5.59 -23.78 17.34
C ILE A 563 6.65 -24.09 18.41
N PRO A 564 7.04 -23.12 19.26
CA PRO A 564 8.00 -23.37 20.32
C PRO A 564 7.55 -24.49 21.26
N VAL A 565 8.35 -25.55 21.38
CA VAL A 565 8.13 -26.62 22.36
C VAL A 565 8.64 -26.14 23.72
N PRO A 566 7.80 -26.06 24.75
CA PRO A 566 8.28 -25.67 26.08
C PRO A 566 9.22 -26.74 26.63
N ASN A 567 10.35 -26.31 27.22
CA ASN A 567 11.27 -27.24 27.87
C ASN A 567 10.58 -27.93 29.07
N PRO A 568 10.49 -29.27 29.12
CA PRO A 568 9.80 -29.98 30.21
C PRO A 568 10.36 -29.69 31.61
N ARG A 569 11.63 -29.27 31.70
CA ARG A 569 12.25 -28.86 32.96
C ARG A 569 11.81 -27.46 33.40
N GLU A 570 11.57 -26.56 32.45
CA GLU A 570 11.09 -25.19 32.68
C GLU A 570 9.60 -25.18 33.02
N LEU A 571 8.80 -26.10 32.44
CA LEU A 571 7.39 -26.26 32.78
C LEU A 571 7.11 -26.64 34.26
N ARG A 572 8.14 -27.00 35.04
CA ARG A 572 8.01 -27.22 36.49
C ARG A 572 7.91 -25.92 37.27
N ASP A 573 8.40 -24.81 36.73
CA ASP A 573 8.20 -23.48 37.30
C ASP A 573 6.82 -22.94 36.87
N PRO A 574 5.93 -22.62 37.82
CA PRO A 574 4.60 -22.09 37.50
C PRO A 574 4.62 -20.82 36.64
N ARG A 575 5.68 -20.00 36.71
CA ARG A 575 5.81 -18.81 35.85
C ARG A 575 6.15 -19.20 34.42
N ALA A 576 7.21 -19.98 34.22
CA ALA A 576 7.59 -20.48 32.90
C ALA A 576 6.48 -21.32 32.23
N HIS A 577 5.71 -22.10 32.99
CA HIS A 577 4.54 -22.81 32.46
C HIS A 577 3.47 -21.85 31.92
N ARG A 578 3.12 -20.80 32.68
CA ARG A 578 2.14 -19.78 32.25
C ARG A 578 2.63 -19.02 31.02
N ASP A 579 3.91 -18.66 30.99
CA ASP A 579 4.52 -17.95 29.86
C ASP A 579 4.50 -18.82 28.59
N ALA A 580 4.83 -20.10 28.72
CA ALA A 580 4.76 -21.06 27.61
C ALA A 580 3.33 -21.20 27.07
N PHE A 581 2.34 -21.35 27.95
CA PHE A 581 0.94 -21.45 27.56
C PHE A 581 0.43 -20.18 26.89
N ALA A 582 0.75 -19.01 27.44
CA ALA A 582 0.34 -17.73 26.87
C ALA A 582 0.94 -17.43 25.50
N LYS A 583 2.19 -17.85 25.27
CA LYS A 583 2.85 -17.77 23.96
C LYS A 583 2.21 -18.73 22.96
N MET A 584 1.86 -19.94 23.38
CA MET A 584 1.22 -20.95 22.51
C MET A 584 -0.09 -20.45 21.89
N ILE A 585 -0.91 -19.71 22.64
CA ILE A 585 -2.15 -19.11 22.13
C ILE A 585 -1.88 -18.21 20.89
N ALA A 586 -0.72 -17.58 20.81
CA ALA A 586 -0.38 -16.70 19.70
C ALA A 586 0.02 -17.41 18.40
N TYR A 587 0.23 -18.73 18.45
CA TYR A 587 0.55 -19.56 17.30
C TYR A 587 -0.68 -20.33 16.78
N SER A 588 -1.90 -19.88 17.11
CA SER A 588 -3.15 -20.58 16.73
C SER A 588 -3.39 -20.67 15.22
N ASP A 589 -2.78 -19.77 14.44
CA ASP A 589 -2.79 -19.73 12.98
C ASP A 589 -1.75 -20.66 12.33
N VAL A 590 -0.66 -21.00 13.04
CA VAL A 590 0.45 -21.82 12.50
C VAL A 590 0.02 -23.21 12.02
N PRO A 591 -0.92 -23.94 12.66
CA PRO A 591 -1.41 -25.20 12.11
C PRO A 591 -1.95 -25.06 10.69
N CYS A 592 -2.47 -23.90 10.29
CA CYS A 592 -2.92 -23.67 8.93
C CYS A 592 -1.76 -23.75 7.91
N ALA A 593 -0.52 -23.41 8.29
CA ALA A 593 0.65 -23.48 7.42
C ALA A 593 1.12 -24.91 7.10
N VAL A 594 0.69 -25.91 7.87
CA VAL A 594 0.99 -27.33 7.62
C VAL A 594 -0.26 -28.13 7.23
N HIS A 595 -1.43 -27.51 7.26
CA HIS A 595 -2.68 -28.16 6.89
C HIS A 595 -3.01 -27.97 5.40
N ASP A 596 -3.32 -29.07 4.72
CA ASP A 596 -3.89 -29.07 3.38
C ASP A 596 -5.42 -28.89 3.44
N GLY A 597 -5.87 -27.67 3.13
CA GLY A 597 -7.29 -27.32 2.98
C GLY A 597 -7.79 -27.31 1.53
N SER A 598 -7.03 -27.83 0.55
CA SER A 598 -7.35 -27.70 -0.88
C SER A 598 -8.67 -28.38 -1.27
N ALA A 599 -8.96 -29.58 -0.75
CA ALA A 599 -10.21 -30.28 -1.00
C ALA A 599 -11.43 -29.53 -0.45
N ALA A 600 -11.30 -28.92 0.74
CA ALA A 600 -12.35 -28.09 1.33
C ALA A 600 -12.59 -26.82 0.51
N PHE A 601 -11.52 -26.20 0.00
CA PHE A 601 -11.60 -25.06 -0.90
C PHE A 601 -12.30 -25.41 -2.22
N ASP A 602 -11.96 -26.54 -2.85
CA ASP A 602 -12.62 -27.02 -4.05
C ASP A 602 -14.11 -27.26 -3.80
N GLN A 603 -14.47 -27.90 -2.68
CA GLN A 603 -15.87 -28.09 -2.31
C GLN A 603 -16.59 -26.75 -2.08
N HIS A 604 -15.91 -25.77 -1.47
CA HIS A 604 -16.46 -24.43 -1.30
C HIS A 604 -16.77 -23.78 -2.64
N LEU A 605 -15.82 -23.80 -3.59
CA LEU A 605 -16.01 -23.25 -4.93
C LEU A 605 -17.14 -23.95 -5.71
N GLU A 606 -17.25 -25.28 -5.59
CA GLU A 606 -18.35 -26.04 -6.19
C GLU A 606 -19.71 -25.66 -5.59
N LYS A 607 -19.79 -25.47 -4.27
CA LYS A 607 -21.00 -24.97 -3.58
C LYS A 607 -21.37 -23.56 -4.03
N GLN A 608 -20.41 -22.73 -4.47
CA GLN A 608 -20.65 -21.42 -5.09
C GLN A 608 -21.01 -21.52 -6.59
N GLY A 609 -21.12 -22.72 -7.16
CA GLY A 609 -21.49 -22.90 -8.56
C GLY A 609 -20.37 -22.61 -9.55
N LEU A 610 -19.10 -22.63 -9.12
CA LEU A 610 -17.95 -22.31 -9.99
C LEU A 610 -17.94 -23.14 -11.28
N SER A 611 -18.11 -24.46 -11.20
CA SER A 611 -18.12 -25.34 -12.38
C SER A 611 -19.23 -24.98 -13.39
N ALA A 612 -20.41 -24.56 -12.91
CA ALA A 612 -21.47 -24.12 -13.81
C ALA A 612 -21.14 -22.77 -14.47
N ALA A 613 -20.53 -21.84 -13.73
CA ALA A 613 -20.09 -20.55 -14.25
C ALA A 613 -18.98 -20.69 -15.29
N LEU A 614 -17.96 -21.52 -15.01
CA LEU A 614 -16.86 -21.83 -15.93
C LEU A 614 -17.39 -22.39 -17.26
N ARG A 615 -18.25 -23.43 -17.21
CA ARG A 615 -18.85 -24.01 -18.42
C ARG A 615 -19.66 -22.99 -19.22
N ARG A 616 -20.47 -22.17 -18.54
CA ARG A 616 -21.29 -21.13 -19.20
C ARG A 616 -20.42 -20.07 -19.88
N ALA A 617 -19.28 -19.74 -19.31
CA ALA A 617 -18.35 -18.74 -19.82
C ALA A 617 -17.34 -19.29 -20.86
N GLY A 618 -17.32 -20.60 -21.10
CA GLY A 618 -16.30 -21.25 -21.94
C GLY A 618 -14.90 -21.14 -21.33
N LEU A 619 -14.83 -21.26 -20.01
CA LEU A 619 -13.60 -21.11 -19.22
C LEU A 619 -13.30 -22.40 -18.46
N GLN A 620 -12.06 -22.51 -18.02
CA GLN A 620 -11.60 -23.56 -17.12
C GLN A 620 -10.68 -22.98 -16.05
N ARG A 621 -10.68 -23.60 -14.86
CA ARG A 621 -9.70 -23.31 -13.82
C ARG A 621 -8.40 -24.06 -14.12
N ARG A 622 -7.27 -23.38 -13.99
CA ARG A 622 -5.96 -24.02 -14.08
C ARG A 622 -5.69 -24.86 -12.83
N THR A 623 -5.25 -26.09 -13.04
CA THR A 623 -4.73 -26.96 -11.97
C THR A 623 -3.26 -26.68 -11.70
N GLU A 624 -2.50 -26.34 -12.74
CA GLU A 624 -1.12 -25.87 -12.67
C GLU A 624 -1.09 -24.36 -12.95
N HIS A 625 -0.76 -23.59 -11.91
CA HIS A 625 -0.67 -22.13 -11.98
C HIS A 625 0.64 -21.68 -12.62
N ILE A 626 0.57 -20.64 -13.44
CA ILE A 626 1.74 -20.09 -14.16
C ILE A 626 2.05 -18.65 -13.78
N ILE A 627 1.17 -17.96 -13.05
CA ILE A 627 1.33 -16.56 -12.65
C ILE A 627 1.63 -16.47 -11.17
N VAL A 628 0.74 -17.02 -10.33
CA VAL A 628 0.85 -16.95 -8.87
C VAL A 628 0.61 -18.33 -8.24
N PRO A 629 1.25 -18.67 -7.11
CA PRO A 629 1.02 -19.95 -6.47
C PRO A 629 -0.43 -20.08 -5.95
N HIS A 630 -0.91 -21.30 -5.79
CA HIS A 630 -2.24 -21.59 -5.21
C HIS A 630 -2.41 -21.04 -3.78
N ARG A 631 -1.31 -20.82 -3.07
CA ARG A 631 -1.23 -20.36 -1.68
C ARG A 631 0.02 -19.52 -1.47
N HIS A 632 -0.02 -18.56 -0.55
CA HIS A 632 1.15 -17.77 -0.15
C HIS A 632 2.33 -18.67 0.25
N CYS A 633 3.54 -18.30 -0.19
CA CYS A 633 4.80 -19.06 0.01
C CYS A 633 4.82 -20.49 -0.55
N ALA A 634 3.81 -20.96 -1.28
CA ALA A 634 3.91 -22.22 -2.02
C ALA A 634 4.69 -22.02 -3.32
N ARG A 635 5.31 -23.09 -3.83
CA ARG A 635 6.03 -23.04 -5.10
C ARG A 635 5.07 -22.83 -6.27
N LEU A 636 5.42 -21.93 -7.20
CA LEU A 636 4.70 -21.74 -8.45
C LEU A 636 4.71 -23.03 -9.30
N GLY A 637 3.57 -23.39 -9.89
CA GLY A 637 3.37 -24.64 -10.62
C GLY A 637 3.18 -25.89 -9.75
N ALA A 638 3.20 -25.75 -8.41
CA ALA A 638 2.91 -26.88 -7.53
C ALA A 638 1.40 -27.23 -7.54
N ALA A 639 1.08 -28.44 -7.08
CA ALA A 639 -0.30 -28.90 -6.96
C ALA A 639 -1.12 -28.03 -5.97
N PRO A 640 -2.45 -27.98 -6.08
CA PRO A 640 -3.30 -27.22 -5.15
C PRO A 640 -3.13 -27.58 -3.67
N SER A 641 -2.73 -28.82 -3.38
CA SER A 641 -2.45 -29.34 -2.02
C SER A 641 -1.06 -28.96 -1.48
N ALA A 642 -0.21 -28.32 -2.29
CA ALA A 642 1.12 -27.95 -1.87
C ALA A 642 1.11 -26.97 -0.68
N LEU A 643 1.94 -27.27 0.31
CA LEU A 643 2.11 -26.45 1.50
C LEU A 643 3.13 -25.32 1.24
N PRO A 644 3.12 -24.26 2.06
CA PRO A 644 4.16 -23.24 2.06
C PRO A 644 5.58 -23.84 2.22
N GLU A 645 6.50 -23.38 1.38
CA GLU A 645 7.91 -23.75 1.41
C GLU A 645 8.72 -22.59 1.99
N PHE A 646 9.51 -22.86 3.03
CA PHE A 646 10.41 -21.89 3.66
C PHE A 646 11.85 -22.34 3.44
N THR A 647 12.72 -21.42 3.03
CA THR A 647 14.10 -21.76 2.67
C THR A 647 14.97 -22.07 3.89
N ASP A 648 14.71 -21.41 5.01
CA ASP A 648 15.37 -21.60 6.30
C ASP A 648 14.52 -21.07 7.47
N GLU A 649 15.08 -21.11 8.70
CA GLU A 649 14.42 -20.59 9.91
C GLU A 649 14.17 -19.07 9.84
N GLU A 650 14.99 -18.31 9.11
CA GLU A 650 14.79 -16.86 8.95
C GLU A 650 13.61 -16.58 8.01
N SER A 651 13.47 -17.31 6.90
CA SER A 651 12.31 -17.23 6.01
C SER A 651 11.01 -17.57 6.76
N TRP A 652 11.00 -18.66 7.54
CA TRP A 652 9.86 -18.97 8.42
C TRP A 652 9.56 -17.82 9.38
N TYR A 653 10.58 -17.30 10.07
CA TYR A 653 10.42 -16.23 11.04
C TYR A 653 9.87 -14.94 10.42
N LEU A 654 10.42 -14.51 9.28
CA LEU A 654 9.97 -13.30 8.59
C LEU A 654 8.53 -13.45 8.09
N GLN A 655 8.21 -14.54 7.39
CA GLN A 655 6.88 -14.74 6.81
C GLN A 655 5.80 -14.99 7.88
N SER A 656 6.11 -15.75 8.95
CA SER A 656 5.13 -16.12 9.98
C SER A 656 5.01 -15.14 11.14
N ASN A 657 6.12 -14.55 11.58
CA ASN A 657 6.10 -13.71 12.79
C ASN A 657 6.07 -12.22 12.46
N ILE A 658 6.55 -11.81 11.27
CA ILE A 658 6.51 -10.40 10.83
C ILE A 658 5.40 -10.16 9.81
N GLY A 659 5.27 -11.05 8.82
CA GLY A 659 4.14 -11.09 7.88
C GLY A 659 2.80 -11.33 8.58
N SER A 660 1.71 -11.11 7.84
CA SER A 660 0.33 -11.18 8.36
C SER A 660 -0.51 -12.30 7.73
N ALA A 661 0.12 -13.22 6.98
CA ALA A 661 -0.58 -14.33 6.35
C ALA A 661 -1.25 -15.22 7.39
N THR A 662 -2.54 -15.50 7.20
CA THR A 662 -3.28 -16.50 7.99
C THR A 662 -2.99 -17.93 7.54
N TRP A 663 -2.25 -18.05 6.44
CA TRP A 663 -1.99 -19.26 5.68
C TRP A 663 -3.22 -19.84 5.02
N THR A 664 -4.42 -19.32 5.23
CA THR A 664 -5.62 -19.91 4.63
C THR A 664 -5.92 -19.35 3.25
N GLU A 665 -5.25 -18.27 2.85
CA GLU A 665 -5.45 -17.58 1.58
C GLU A 665 -5.25 -18.55 0.40
N ARG A 666 -6.08 -18.39 -0.63
CA ARG A 666 -6.01 -19.17 -1.87
C ARG A 666 -6.08 -18.27 -3.08
N CYS A 667 -5.46 -18.72 -4.17
CA CYS A 667 -5.62 -18.10 -5.49
C CYS A 667 -6.25 -19.10 -6.45
N ILE A 668 -6.99 -18.61 -7.44
CA ILE A 668 -7.34 -19.39 -8.63
C ILE A 668 -6.90 -18.63 -9.87
N GLU A 669 -6.42 -19.36 -10.86
CA GLU A 669 -6.24 -18.87 -12.22
C GLU A 669 -7.30 -19.49 -13.15
N VAL A 670 -7.98 -18.65 -13.91
CA VAL A 670 -9.02 -19.07 -14.87
C VAL A 670 -8.63 -18.64 -16.27
N CYS A 671 -8.65 -19.57 -17.22
CA CYS A 671 -8.32 -19.33 -18.63
C CYS A 671 -9.41 -19.88 -19.57
N ARG A 672 -9.23 -19.68 -20.87
CA ARG A 672 -10.11 -20.28 -21.90
C ARG A 672 -10.03 -21.81 -21.85
N ALA A 673 -11.18 -22.47 -21.95
CA ALA A 673 -11.24 -23.92 -22.12
C ALA A 673 -10.63 -24.32 -23.47
N GLY A 674 -9.90 -25.45 -23.50
CA GLY A 674 -9.34 -25.98 -24.74
C GLY A 674 -10.42 -26.51 -25.69
N PRO A 675 -10.11 -26.71 -26.99
CA PRO A 675 -11.05 -27.31 -27.95
C PRO A 675 -11.55 -28.71 -27.53
N GLU A 676 -10.77 -29.45 -26.75
CA GLU A 676 -11.10 -30.80 -26.28
C GLU A 676 -12.03 -30.82 -25.06
N ASP A 677 -12.18 -29.70 -24.35
CA ASP A 677 -12.95 -29.60 -23.10
C ASP A 677 -14.34 -28.96 -23.28
N THR A 678 -14.73 -28.67 -24.52
CA THR A 678 -16.06 -28.12 -24.83
C THR A 678 -17.03 -29.26 -25.15
N PRO A 679 -18.09 -29.51 -24.37
CA PRO A 679 -19.09 -30.51 -24.74
C PRO A 679 -19.73 -30.12 -26.08
N ALA A 680 -19.71 -31.04 -27.05
CA ALA A 680 -20.37 -30.85 -28.33
C ALA A 680 -21.82 -30.36 -28.12
N ALA A 681 -22.16 -29.21 -28.69
CA ALA A 681 -23.51 -28.68 -28.65
C ALA A 681 -24.48 -29.75 -29.18
N ALA A 682 -25.40 -30.20 -28.33
CA ALA A 682 -26.47 -31.09 -28.75
C ALA A 682 -27.29 -30.37 -29.83
N GLY A 683 -27.18 -30.85 -31.07
CA GLY A 683 -27.96 -30.36 -32.19
C GLY A 683 -29.46 -30.58 -31.94
N PRO A 684 -30.34 -29.76 -32.54
CA PRO A 684 -31.77 -29.87 -32.34
C PRO A 684 -32.25 -31.22 -32.90
N THR A 685 -32.73 -32.09 -32.01
CA THR A 685 -33.49 -33.27 -32.40
C THR A 685 -34.77 -32.81 -33.08
N THR A 686 -34.82 -32.98 -34.40
CA THR A 686 -36.03 -32.90 -35.20
C THR A 686 -37.02 -33.95 -34.69
N SER A 687 -38.13 -33.50 -34.12
CA SER A 687 -39.27 -34.34 -33.78
C SER A 687 -39.94 -34.83 -35.06
N ASP A 688 -39.85 -36.14 -35.29
CA ASP A 688 -40.48 -36.83 -36.40
C ASP A 688 -41.99 -36.99 -36.15
N GLU A 689 -42.77 -36.78 -37.21
CA GLU A 689 -44.22 -36.89 -37.22
C GLU A 689 -44.65 -38.35 -37.08
N GLY A 690 -45.41 -38.66 -36.03
CA GLY A 690 -46.01 -39.98 -35.81
C GLY A 690 -47.50 -39.87 -35.54
N SER A 691 -48.30 -39.92 -36.61
CA SER A 691 -49.76 -39.99 -36.54
C SER A 691 -50.27 -41.35 -36.03
N CYS A 692 -51.48 -41.31 -35.48
CA CYS A 692 -52.50 -42.36 -35.44
C CYS A 692 -52.46 -43.49 -34.38
N ARG A 693 -53.43 -43.36 -33.45
CA ARG A 693 -54.65 -44.20 -33.29
C ARG A 693 -54.80 -45.02 -31.99
N ILE A 694 -55.86 -44.63 -31.26
CA ILE A 694 -56.95 -45.44 -30.67
C ILE A 694 -56.55 -46.50 -29.63
N ALA A 695 -56.82 -46.23 -28.36
CA ALA A 695 -58.04 -46.65 -27.64
C ALA A 695 -58.15 -45.88 -26.32
#